data_AF-A0A9P1M4U1-F1
#
_entry.id   AF-A0A9P1M4U1-F1
#
_cell.length_a   1.000
_cell.length_b   1.000
_cell.length_c   1.000
_cell.angle_alpha   90.00
_cell.angle_beta   90.00
_cell.angle_gamma   90.00
#
_symmetry.space_group_name_H-M   'P 1'
#
loop_
_entity.id
_entity.type
_entity.pdbx_description
1 polymer ?
#
loop_
_entity_poly.entity_id
_entity_poly.type
_entity_poly.pdbx_seq_one_letter_code
_entity_poly.pdbx_strand_id
1 'polypeptide(L)'
;MAIPPKAVDHITKIMASDLGPLQKWKSIKDMLLECGVAYVATAKATAFVVHPKNRSGALISPHGCHRKGLQIMKAGADISLLGNSVCIELSPNMAERQKQIDPFEKLVASTPLLSPLLGTERYASLSSGHTCQFVKALVHGCPTCEEDLAGTNGKLGAHVWQSDRDLKTMVEAGWEWLVLPHTVEAQFPQLPELIQHALNCPNSVFASQSEMELASSIWDAVSSNPQKEVNWDEVSMHCCTGGNVQDYAKTIGKFVKLYSGNGQLLDFLNVFSKEFGENAVLGIEFFSSVVDMVINNVDLFPFLRCGLIVTNLTCGKARCVDGFARLLTKSDVERCKGTKLRQQVQDVESLLQSKWGEVFAAPQEKKHIYYKAFGKCCIRAILLLTGKWKMGRENKEYKDIESIKGAYDNELASSTPTAQLLVTSQASQPSQSSKAVDLQQAKNPMFLAMQSIELKIGNFYNHKDLPHIFLLKEINADHLVLEAQELFENTKKTITVQDIKVTKELKPSKGKAPALIADDAAKLTPTLVCREENDRAYIYGVLFSMCKSYHKKVLIQEDPVKRIYTDGQAKQHDLTMVPMTDKVDKIVLKSPGQLSKFAKVSYGGTEWYILPPKPWKCVDGTCTGLVVPFWVACGAMVKEDSNMAFEMKDVKGLKVQVLSNPKQLPAKTMLSVVDPSAAHSSKGKGKSAKREASGKAPAAKKIKQ
;
A
#
# COMPACT_ATOMS: atom_id res chain seq x y z
N MET A 1 11.58 -41.14 -0.42
CA MET A 1 10.36 -41.74 -1.00
C MET A 1 10.03 -40.99 -2.29
N ALA A 2 9.73 -41.68 -3.39
CA ALA A 2 9.44 -41.03 -4.67
C ALA A 2 7.98 -40.54 -4.72
N ILE A 3 7.76 -39.32 -5.21
CA ILE A 3 6.43 -38.73 -5.32
C ILE A 3 5.76 -39.29 -6.60
N PRO A 4 4.52 -39.81 -6.54
CA PRO A 4 3.87 -40.33 -7.74
C PRO A 4 3.74 -39.27 -8.84
N PRO A 5 4.00 -39.60 -10.13
CA PRO A 5 3.95 -38.62 -11.23
C PRO A 5 2.64 -37.84 -11.31
N LYS A 6 1.50 -38.52 -11.09
CA LYS A 6 0.18 -37.88 -11.05
C LYS A 6 0.06 -36.83 -9.94
N ALA A 7 0.68 -37.08 -8.78
CA ALA A 7 0.72 -36.12 -7.69
C ALA A 7 1.65 -34.95 -8.04
N VAL A 8 2.76 -35.20 -8.73
CA VAL A 8 3.66 -34.13 -9.20
C VAL A 8 2.96 -33.16 -10.14
N ASP A 9 2.24 -33.68 -11.14
CA ASP A 9 1.49 -32.86 -12.10
C ASP A 9 0.41 -32.03 -11.40
N HIS A 10 -0.29 -32.63 -10.43
CA HIS A 10 -1.38 -31.97 -9.74
C HIS A 10 -0.87 -30.89 -8.76
N ILE A 11 0.20 -31.16 -7.99
CA ILE A 11 0.85 -30.15 -7.14
C ILE A 11 1.34 -28.98 -8.00
N THR A 12 1.97 -29.25 -9.14
CA THR A 12 2.46 -28.22 -10.07
C THR A 12 1.31 -27.31 -10.56
N LYS A 13 0.17 -27.92 -10.94
CA LYS A 13 -1.04 -27.16 -11.34
C LYS A 13 -1.59 -26.31 -10.20
N ILE A 14 -1.66 -26.84 -8.97
CA ILE A 14 -2.14 -26.08 -7.81
C ILE A 14 -1.21 -24.91 -7.50
N MET A 15 0.11 -25.14 -7.53
CA MET A 15 1.10 -24.08 -7.27
C MET A 15 0.96 -22.92 -8.28
N ALA A 16 0.71 -23.24 -9.55
CA ALA A 16 0.51 -22.26 -10.63
C ALA A 16 -0.88 -21.61 -10.68
N SER A 17 -1.86 -22.09 -9.90
CA SER A 17 -3.23 -21.56 -9.92
C SER A 17 -3.37 -20.18 -9.27
N ASP A 18 -4.51 -19.51 -9.48
CA ASP A 18 -4.84 -18.23 -8.84
C ASP A 18 -5.42 -18.37 -7.41
N LEU A 19 -5.38 -19.58 -6.84
CA LEU A 19 -5.91 -19.85 -5.50
C LEU A 19 -5.11 -19.12 -4.41
N GLY A 20 -5.78 -18.76 -3.32
CA GLY A 20 -5.12 -18.16 -2.15
C GLY A 20 -4.12 -19.14 -1.50
N PRO A 21 -3.04 -18.65 -0.84
CA PRO A 21 -1.98 -19.49 -0.27
C PRO A 21 -2.48 -20.63 0.62
N LEU A 22 -3.48 -20.33 1.48
CA LEU A 22 -4.08 -21.33 2.38
C LEU A 22 -4.87 -22.41 1.63
N GLN A 23 -5.56 -22.06 0.54
CA GLN A 23 -6.29 -23.02 -0.29
C GLN A 23 -5.33 -23.91 -1.08
N LYS A 24 -4.26 -23.33 -1.62
CA LYS A 24 -3.18 -24.08 -2.26
C LYS A 24 -2.57 -25.09 -1.29
N TRP A 25 -2.20 -24.64 -0.09
CA TRP A 25 -1.60 -25.51 0.91
C TRP A 25 -2.52 -26.65 1.34
N LYS A 26 -3.80 -26.38 1.64
CA LYS A 26 -4.76 -27.44 2.00
C LYS A 26 -4.83 -28.53 0.93
N SER A 27 -4.99 -28.13 -0.33
CA SER A 27 -5.09 -29.06 -1.46
C SER A 27 -3.80 -29.89 -1.65
N ILE A 28 -2.63 -29.26 -1.47
CA ILE A 28 -1.33 -29.96 -1.56
C ILE A 28 -1.14 -30.91 -0.38
N LYS A 29 -1.48 -30.49 0.85
CA LYS A 29 -1.41 -31.30 2.07
C LYS A 29 -2.27 -32.57 1.91
N ASP A 30 -3.52 -32.42 1.49
CA ASP A 30 -4.46 -33.52 1.35
C ASP A 30 -3.92 -34.54 0.32
N MET A 31 -3.43 -34.07 -0.82
CA MET A 31 -2.83 -34.94 -1.83
C MET A 31 -1.58 -35.67 -1.34
N LEU A 32 -0.69 -34.98 -0.63
CA LEU A 32 0.53 -35.60 -0.10
C LEU A 32 0.21 -36.69 0.95
N LEU A 33 -0.85 -36.49 1.74
CA LEU A 33 -1.35 -37.49 2.69
C LEU A 33 -2.04 -38.66 1.98
N GLU A 34 -2.92 -38.38 1.01
CA GLU A 34 -3.63 -39.40 0.22
C GLU A 34 -2.68 -40.32 -0.55
N CYS A 35 -1.58 -39.76 -1.06
CA CYS A 35 -0.55 -40.52 -1.76
C CYS A 35 0.45 -41.22 -0.82
N GLY A 36 0.29 -41.10 0.51
CA GLY A 36 1.18 -41.68 1.50
C GLY A 36 2.60 -41.10 1.50
N VAL A 37 2.79 -39.90 0.95
CA VAL A 37 4.09 -39.21 0.87
C VAL A 37 4.37 -38.45 2.16
N ALA A 38 3.39 -37.69 2.65
CA ALA A 38 3.47 -37.04 3.95
C ALA A 38 2.92 -37.97 5.05
N TYR A 39 3.41 -37.82 6.27
CA TYR A 39 2.96 -38.62 7.41
C TYR A 39 2.88 -37.77 8.67
N VAL A 40 2.15 -38.25 9.68
CA VAL A 40 2.06 -37.61 10.99
C VAL A 40 2.98 -38.32 11.96
N ALA A 41 3.75 -37.57 12.75
CA ALA A 41 4.62 -38.13 13.77
C ALA A 41 4.64 -37.24 15.02
N THR A 42 4.64 -37.87 16.20
CA THR A 42 4.91 -37.17 17.46
C THR A 42 6.41 -36.96 17.62
N ALA A 43 6.85 -35.72 17.80
CA ALA A 43 8.27 -35.39 17.90
C ALA A 43 8.52 -34.38 19.02
N LYS A 44 9.62 -34.61 19.76
CA LYS A 44 10.11 -33.70 20.80
C LYS A 44 10.74 -32.46 20.19
N ALA A 45 10.66 -31.34 20.90
CA ALA A 45 11.25 -30.07 20.47
C ALA A 45 12.77 -30.16 20.19
N THR A 46 13.49 -31.07 20.84
CA THR A 46 14.92 -31.32 20.62
C THR A 46 15.23 -31.85 19.22
N ALA A 47 14.26 -32.44 18.53
CA ALA A 47 14.41 -32.98 17.18
C ALA A 47 14.37 -31.90 16.07
N PHE A 48 14.22 -30.62 16.41
CA PHE A 48 13.97 -29.55 15.44
C PHE A 48 15.09 -28.50 15.37
N VAL A 49 15.43 -28.15 14.14
CA VAL A 49 15.93 -26.82 13.76
C VAL A 49 14.80 -25.99 13.16
N VAL A 50 15.07 -24.72 12.86
CA VAL A 50 14.17 -23.86 12.08
C VAL A 50 14.57 -23.90 10.61
N HIS A 51 13.59 -24.08 9.72
CA HIS A 51 13.85 -24.11 8.29
C HIS A 51 14.50 -22.80 7.79
N PRO A 52 15.53 -22.83 6.92
CA PRO A 52 16.19 -21.62 6.41
C PRO A 52 15.24 -20.63 5.78
N LYS A 53 14.28 -21.14 5.00
CA LYS A 53 13.26 -20.30 4.35
C LYS A 53 12.18 -19.77 5.30
N ASN A 54 12.25 -20.05 6.61
CA ASN A 54 11.24 -19.60 7.57
C ASN A 54 11.11 -18.07 7.58
N ARG A 55 9.89 -17.54 7.43
CA ARG A 55 9.57 -16.12 7.28
C ARG A 55 10.47 -15.44 6.23
N SER A 56 10.55 -16.04 5.04
CA SER A 56 11.36 -15.52 3.92
C SER A 56 12.85 -15.36 4.26
N GLY A 57 13.41 -16.28 5.07
CA GLY A 57 14.82 -16.23 5.46
C GLY A 57 15.10 -15.62 6.84
N ALA A 58 14.08 -15.09 7.52
CA ALA A 58 14.24 -14.41 8.80
C ALA A 58 14.37 -15.34 10.02
N LEU A 59 14.20 -16.66 9.85
CA LEU A 59 14.21 -17.66 10.94
C LEU A 59 13.22 -17.30 12.06
N ILE A 60 13.68 -17.24 13.31
CA ILE A 60 12.91 -16.93 14.52
C ILE A 60 13.64 -15.87 15.35
N SER A 61 12.90 -15.22 16.25
CA SER A 61 13.47 -14.34 17.25
C SER A 61 13.72 -15.08 18.57
N PRO A 62 14.95 -15.08 19.10
CA PRO A 62 15.26 -15.68 20.41
C PRO A 62 14.41 -15.09 21.54
N HIS A 63 14.32 -13.75 21.59
CA HIS A 63 13.47 -13.06 22.56
C HIS A 63 11.98 -13.33 22.29
N GLY A 64 11.57 -13.38 21.01
CA GLY A 64 10.22 -13.71 20.61
C GLY A 64 9.77 -15.11 21.08
N CYS A 65 10.68 -16.10 21.09
CA CYS A 65 10.41 -17.44 21.61
C CYS A 65 10.05 -17.39 23.10
N HIS A 66 10.86 -16.69 23.91
CA HIS A 66 10.63 -16.59 25.36
C HIS A 66 9.37 -15.79 25.68
N ARG A 67 9.11 -14.70 24.96
CA ARG A 67 7.88 -13.92 25.11
C ARG A 67 6.64 -14.74 24.75
N LYS A 68 6.71 -15.53 23.69
CA LYS A 68 5.64 -16.48 23.32
C LYS A 68 5.45 -17.52 24.43
N GLY A 69 6.54 -18.02 24.99
CA GLY A 69 6.52 -18.90 26.15
C GLY A 69 5.85 -18.30 27.38
N LEU A 70 6.13 -17.03 27.69
CA LEU A 70 5.47 -16.29 28.77
C LEU A 70 3.97 -16.16 28.54
N GLN A 71 3.55 -15.89 27.29
CA GLN A 71 2.13 -15.84 26.93
C GLN A 71 1.46 -17.20 27.12
N ILE A 72 2.12 -18.29 26.71
CA ILE A 72 1.62 -19.66 26.89
C ILE A 72 1.48 -19.97 28.38
N MET A 73 2.52 -19.71 29.18
CA MET A 73 2.51 -19.96 30.62
C MET A 73 1.43 -19.16 31.35
N LYS A 74 1.21 -17.88 30.97
CA LYS A 74 0.15 -17.04 31.57
C LYS A 74 -1.26 -17.45 31.16
N ALA A 75 -1.44 -17.90 29.92
CA ALA A 75 -2.74 -18.32 29.41
C ALA A 75 -3.12 -19.75 29.81
N GLY A 76 -2.12 -20.57 30.15
CA GLY A 76 -2.22 -22.03 30.14
C GLY A 76 -1.87 -22.57 28.75
N ALA A 77 -1.06 -23.62 28.71
CA ALA A 77 -0.76 -24.29 27.46
C ALA A 77 -1.97 -25.12 27.00
N ASP A 78 -2.19 -25.11 25.69
CA ASP A 78 -3.17 -25.95 25.03
C ASP A 78 -2.50 -26.59 23.82
N ILE A 79 -2.21 -27.88 23.94
CA ILE A 79 -1.51 -28.65 22.91
C ILE A 79 -2.36 -28.80 21.64
N SER A 80 -3.69 -28.70 21.75
CA SER A 80 -4.61 -28.84 20.62
C SER A 80 -4.46 -27.69 19.61
N LEU A 81 -4.01 -26.51 20.06
CA LEU A 81 -3.71 -25.36 19.20
C LEU A 81 -2.50 -25.60 18.28
N LEU A 82 -1.70 -26.65 18.54
CA LEU A 82 -0.54 -27.03 17.74
C LEU A 82 -0.86 -28.10 16.68
N GLY A 83 -2.11 -28.50 16.50
CA GLY A 83 -2.51 -29.54 15.54
C GLY A 83 -2.21 -29.24 14.05
N ASN A 84 -1.85 -28.00 13.70
CA ASN A 84 -1.40 -27.60 12.36
C ASN A 84 0.13 -27.44 12.25
N SER A 85 0.88 -28.09 13.12
CA SER A 85 2.36 -28.06 13.09
C SER A 85 2.89 -28.84 11.89
N VAL A 86 3.75 -28.21 11.09
CA VAL A 86 4.31 -28.78 9.86
C VAL A 86 5.82 -28.61 9.85
N CYS A 87 6.52 -29.66 9.44
CA CYS A 87 7.96 -29.68 9.29
C CYS A 87 8.38 -30.47 8.05
N ILE A 88 9.66 -30.34 7.72
CA ILE A 88 10.30 -31.14 6.67
C ILE A 88 11.48 -31.90 7.25
N GLU A 89 11.72 -33.12 6.76
CA GLU A 89 12.91 -33.87 7.12
C GLU A 89 14.17 -33.17 6.60
N LEU A 90 15.21 -33.16 7.44
CA LEU A 90 16.54 -32.74 7.01
C LEU A 90 17.09 -33.73 5.99
N SER A 91 17.80 -33.22 4.99
CA SER A 91 18.38 -34.04 3.92
C SER A 91 19.31 -35.12 4.49
N PRO A 92 19.28 -36.36 3.94
CA PRO A 92 20.28 -37.37 4.25
C PRO A 92 21.63 -37.08 3.58
N ASN A 93 21.65 -36.21 2.56
CA ASN A 93 22.90 -35.73 1.96
C ASN A 93 23.58 -34.71 2.90
N MET A 94 24.82 -34.96 3.30
CA MET A 94 25.50 -34.14 4.32
C MET A 94 25.75 -32.71 3.89
N ALA A 95 26.08 -32.46 2.63
CA ALA A 95 26.30 -31.09 2.14
C ALA A 95 24.99 -30.29 2.17
N GLU A 96 23.87 -30.90 1.75
CA GLU A 96 22.57 -30.23 1.73
C GLU A 96 21.99 -30.07 3.14
N ARG A 97 22.21 -31.06 4.01
CA ARG A 97 21.86 -30.98 5.43
C ARG A 97 22.58 -29.82 6.10
N GLN A 98 23.87 -29.65 5.85
CA GLN A 98 24.64 -28.56 6.44
C GLN A 98 24.08 -27.20 6.01
N LYS A 99 23.74 -27.02 4.72
CA LYS A 99 23.06 -25.80 4.25
C LYS A 99 21.73 -25.54 4.95
N GLN A 100 20.98 -26.59 5.32
CA GLN A 100 19.73 -26.46 6.06
C GLN A 100 19.95 -26.07 7.53
N ILE A 101 21.06 -26.48 8.14
CA ILE A 101 21.37 -26.24 9.56
C ILE A 101 22.14 -24.93 9.77
N ASP A 102 23.08 -24.58 8.89
CA ASP A 102 24.00 -23.43 9.01
C ASP A 102 23.32 -22.12 9.44
N PRO A 103 22.16 -21.71 8.87
CA PRO A 103 21.53 -20.46 9.26
C PRO A 103 21.05 -20.48 10.72
N PHE A 104 20.49 -21.62 11.15
CA PHE A 104 20.01 -21.79 12.51
C PHE A 104 21.18 -21.94 13.49
N GLU A 105 22.25 -22.63 13.12
CA GLU A 105 23.47 -22.75 13.91
C GLU A 105 24.08 -21.38 14.21
N LYS A 106 24.21 -20.52 13.19
CA LYS A 106 24.69 -19.13 13.35
C LYS A 106 23.79 -18.31 14.27
N LEU A 107 22.48 -18.48 14.18
CA LEU A 107 21.52 -17.80 15.06
C LEU A 107 21.70 -18.24 16.51
N VAL A 108 21.79 -19.55 16.76
CA VAL A 108 21.99 -20.10 18.10
C VAL A 108 23.33 -19.65 18.69
N ALA A 109 24.41 -19.60 17.90
CA ALA A 109 25.71 -19.10 18.34
C ALA A 109 25.69 -17.62 18.74
N SER A 110 24.75 -16.83 18.20
CA SER A 110 24.64 -15.38 18.45
C SER A 110 23.95 -15.02 19.77
N THR A 111 23.34 -15.98 20.47
CA THR A 111 22.48 -15.70 21.63
C THR A 111 22.45 -16.85 22.64
N PRO A 112 22.54 -16.56 23.96
CA PRO A 112 22.42 -17.61 24.97
C PRO A 112 20.97 -18.06 25.19
N LEU A 113 19.98 -17.39 24.60
CA LEU A 113 18.56 -17.64 24.85
C LEU A 113 18.05 -18.93 24.17
N LEU A 114 18.71 -19.38 23.11
CA LEU A 114 18.31 -20.60 22.41
C LEU A 114 19.12 -21.81 22.88
N SER A 115 18.54 -23.00 22.72
CA SER A 115 19.27 -24.25 22.98
C SER A 115 20.32 -24.48 21.90
N PRO A 116 21.53 -24.94 22.26
CA PRO A 116 22.51 -25.42 21.29
C PRO A 116 21.94 -26.56 20.43
N LEU A 117 22.57 -26.80 19.28
CA LEU A 117 22.32 -28.01 18.50
C LEU A 117 22.73 -29.24 19.33
N LEU A 118 21.86 -30.22 19.38
CA LEU A 118 22.02 -31.41 20.24
C LEU A 118 22.43 -32.65 19.45
N GLY A 119 22.53 -32.55 18.12
CA GLY A 119 22.80 -33.68 17.21
C GLY A 119 21.59 -34.62 17.04
N THR A 120 20.49 -34.37 17.74
CA THR A 120 19.24 -35.14 17.66
C THR A 120 18.25 -34.56 16.65
N GLU A 121 18.61 -33.44 16.02
CA GLU A 121 17.77 -32.75 15.05
C GLU A 121 17.57 -33.60 13.79
N ARG A 122 16.31 -33.83 13.45
CA ARG A 122 15.86 -34.60 12.29
C ARG A 122 14.98 -33.78 11.35
N TYR A 123 14.38 -32.72 11.86
CA TYR A 123 13.36 -31.95 11.16
C TYR A 123 13.69 -30.46 11.18
N ALA A 124 13.25 -29.76 10.14
CA ALA A 124 13.23 -28.31 10.05
C ALA A 124 11.77 -27.82 10.12
N SER A 125 11.44 -27.01 11.13
CA SER A 125 10.07 -26.53 11.35
C SER A 125 9.66 -25.48 10.31
N LEU A 126 8.46 -25.63 9.72
CA LEU A 126 7.83 -24.66 8.81
C LEU A 126 6.67 -23.90 9.48
N SER A 127 6.12 -24.42 10.58
CA SER A 127 5.20 -23.72 11.47
C SER A 127 5.52 -24.03 12.94
N SER A 128 4.87 -23.34 13.88
CA SER A 128 5.07 -23.53 15.32
C SER A 128 6.52 -23.35 15.81
N GLY A 129 7.39 -22.71 15.02
CA GLY A 129 8.84 -22.62 15.28
C GLY A 129 9.19 -21.91 16.59
N HIS A 130 8.56 -20.78 16.91
CA HIS A 130 8.83 -20.05 18.17
C HIS A 130 8.44 -20.88 19.40
N THR A 131 7.27 -21.52 19.37
CA THR A 131 6.83 -22.42 20.44
C THR A 131 7.78 -23.60 20.58
N CYS A 132 8.18 -24.20 19.46
CA CYS A 132 9.11 -25.32 19.46
C CYS A 132 10.47 -24.96 20.05
N GLN A 133 11.05 -23.84 19.65
CA GLN A 133 12.36 -23.44 20.14
C GLN A 133 12.31 -22.94 21.60
N PHE A 134 11.18 -22.39 22.06
CA PHE A 134 10.95 -22.13 23.48
C PHE A 134 10.91 -23.42 24.32
N VAL A 135 10.16 -24.43 23.89
CA VAL A 135 10.12 -25.74 24.57
C VAL A 135 11.49 -26.40 24.58
N LYS A 136 12.25 -26.30 23.48
CA LYS A 136 13.64 -26.77 23.41
C LYS A 136 14.53 -26.03 24.42
N ALA A 137 14.38 -24.71 24.54
CA ALA A 137 15.09 -23.89 25.53
C ALA A 137 14.70 -24.23 26.98
N LEU A 138 13.45 -24.61 27.25
CA LEU A 138 13.01 -25.14 28.55
C LEU A 138 13.72 -26.44 28.91
N VAL A 139 13.82 -27.37 27.96
CA VAL A 139 14.51 -28.66 28.15
C VAL A 139 16.00 -28.45 28.47
N HIS A 140 16.65 -27.51 27.80
CA HIS A 140 18.08 -27.23 27.98
C HIS A 140 18.39 -26.29 29.16
N GLY A 141 17.38 -25.58 29.70
CA GLY A 141 17.57 -24.61 30.78
C GLY A 141 18.32 -23.35 30.35
N CYS A 142 17.94 -22.76 29.21
CA CYS A 142 18.56 -21.55 28.71
C CYS A 142 18.25 -20.32 29.61
N PRO A 143 19.16 -19.33 29.69
CA PRO A 143 18.88 -18.01 30.28
C PRO A 143 17.63 -17.36 29.67
N THR A 144 16.92 -16.54 30.46
CA THR A 144 15.76 -15.78 29.99
C THR A 144 15.83 -14.32 30.44
N CYS A 145 15.34 -13.41 29.60
CA CYS A 145 15.17 -12.00 29.95
C CYS A 145 13.76 -11.66 30.44
N GLU A 146 12.85 -12.64 30.46
CA GLU A 146 11.49 -12.48 30.97
C GLU A 146 11.47 -12.91 32.45
N GLU A 147 11.36 -11.96 33.36
CA GLU A 147 11.47 -12.16 34.83
C GLU A 147 10.48 -13.22 35.33
N ASP A 148 9.25 -13.21 34.82
CA ASP A 148 8.19 -14.17 35.17
C ASP A 148 8.51 -15.63 34.76
N LEU A 149 9.43 -15.84 33.80
CA LEU A 149 9.89 -17.17 33.40
C LEU A 149 11.17 -17.60 34.14
N ALA A 150 11.88 -16.65 34.75
CA ALA A 150 13.19 -16.90 35.33
C ALA A 150 13.08 -17.68 36.65
N GLY A 151 13.84 -18.76 36.77
CA GLY A 151 14.07 -19.39 38.06
C GLY A 151 15.01 -18.54 38.93
N THR A 152 15.30 -19.01 40.15
CA THR A 152 16.22 -18.34 41.08
C THR A 152 17.64 -18.12 40.53
N ASN A 153 18.00 -18.83 39.46
CA ASN A 153 19.28 -18.76 38.75
C ASN A 153 19.21 -17.94 37.43
N GLY A 154 18.09 -17.27 37.15
CA GLY A 154 17.90 -16.50 35.90
C GLY A 154 17.64 -17.34 34.66
N LYS A 155 17.40 -18.65 34.80
CA LYS A 155 17.23 -19.59 33.68
C LYS A 155 15.83 -20.18 33.63
N LEU A 156 15.46 -20.65 32.44
CA LEU A 156 14.30 -21.51 32.24
C LEU A 156 14.50 -22.85 32.97
N GLY A 157 13.41 -23.46 33.41
CA GLY A 157 13.47 -24.69 34.17
C GLY A 157 12.11 -25.31 34.43
N ALA A 158 12.10 -26.35 35.26
CA ALA A 158 10.91 -27.14 35.52
C ALA A 158 9.79 -26.37 36.23
N HIS A 159 10.13 -25.32 36.97
CA HIS A 159 9.16 -24.42 37.62
C HIS A 159 8.21 -23.75 36.62
N VAL A 160 8.57 -23.64 35.34
CA VAL A 160 7.72 -23.04 34.29
C VAL A 160 6.64 -24.00 33.80
N TRP A 161 6.88 -25.31 33.80
CA TRP A 161 6.02 -26.28 33.10
C TRP A 161 5.49 -27.41 33.97
N GLN A 162 6.03 -27.65 35.17
CA GLN A 162 5.61 -28.79 36.01
C GLN A 162 4.14 -28.71 36.45
N SER A 163 3.61 -27.51 36.62
CA SER A 163 2.22 -27.26 37.05
C SER A 163 1.22 -27.26 35.89
N ASP A 164 1.69 -27.21 34.64
CA ASP A 164 0.86 -27.18 33.44
C ASP A 164 0.93 -28.53 32.71
N ARG A 165 -0.20 -29.23 32.63
CA ARG A 165 -0.29 -30.58 32.04
C ARG A 165 0.16 -30.63 30.59
N ASP A 166 -0.26 -29.65 29.78
CA ASP A 166 -0.02 -29.65 28.35
C ASP A 166 1.40 -29.19 28.05
N LEU A 167 1.90 -28.20 28.79
CA LEU A 167 3.29 -27.76 28.66
C LEU A 167 4.27 -28.86 29.11
N LYS A 168 3.92 -29.60 30.17
CA LYS A 168 4.65 -30.81 30.58
C LYS A 168 4.69 -31.85 29.46
N THR A 169 3.55 -32.10 28.82
CA THR A 169 3.46 -33.04 27.69
C THR A 169 4.33 -32.59 26.52
N MET A 170 4.31 -31.30 26.18
CA MET A 170 5.15 -30.72 25.12
C MET A 170 6.65 -30.89 25.39
N VAL A 171 7.07 -30.79 26.65
CA VAL A 171 8.47 -30.98 27.09
C VAL A 171 8.87 -32.46 27.09
N GLU A 172 8.06 -33.33 27.70
CA GLU A 172 8.42 -34.73 27.96
C GLU A 172 8.21 -35.64 26.74
N ALA A 173 7.11 -35.45 26.02
CA ALA A 173 6.66 -36.31 24.92
C ALA A 173 6.70 -35.62 23.55
N GLY A 174 6.51 -34.31 23.50
CA GLY A 174 6.31 -33.57 22.25
C GLY A 174 4.85 -33.56 21.81
N TRP A 175 4.60 -33.20 20.55
CA TRP A 175 3.26 -33.18 19.95
C TRP A 175 3.31 -33.64 18.50
N GLU A 176 2.15 -33.79 17.88
CA GLU A 176 2.01 -34.25 16.50
C GLU A 176 2.45 -33.19 15.49
N TRP A 177 3.22 -33.63 14.51
CA TRP A 177 3.65 -32.85 13.35
C TRP A 177 3.27 -33.56 12.07
N LEU A 178 2.78 -32.80 11.09
CA LEU A 178 2.80 -33.25 9.70
C LEU A 178 4.23 -33.15 9.17
N VAL A 179 4.82 -34.28 8.84
CA VAL A 179 6.18 -34.40 8.35
C VAL A 179 6.17 -34.58 6.83
N LEU A 180 6.87 -33.69 6.14
CA LEU A 180 7.18 -33.82 4.72
C LEU A 180 8.56 -34.46 4.56
N PRO A 181 8.72 -35.47 3.70
CA PRO A 181 10.04 -36.00 3.38
C PRO A 181 10.92 -34.96 2.68
N HIS A 182 12.24 -35.04 2.85
CA HIS A 182 13.20 -34.13 2.20
C HIS A 182 13.07 -34.13 0.66
N THR A 183 12.61 -35.24 0.07
CA THR A 183 12.37 -35.36 -1.37
C THR A 183 11.27 -34.43 -1.88
N VAL A 184 10.35 -34.00 -1.01
CA VAL A 184 9.28 -33.07 -1.36
C VAL A 184 9.83 -31.67 -1.63
N GLU A 185 10.72 -31.15 -0.80
CA GLU A 185 11.39 -29.86 -1.07
C GLU A 185 12.34 -29.95 -2.26
N ALA A 186 13.06 -31.07 -2.41
CA ALA A 186 13.91 -31.29 -3.57
C ALA A 186 13.12 -31.22 -4.89
N GLN A 187 11.90 -31.77 -4.92
CA GLN A 187 11.01 -31.72 -6.08
C GLN A 187 10.32 -30.35 -6.24
N PHE A 188 9.98 -29.69 -5.13
CA PHE A 188 9.26 -28.41 -5.12
C PHE A 188 9.97 -27.38 -4.22
N PRO A 189 11.06 -26.73 -4.69
CA PRO A 189 11.86 -25.83 -3.85
C PRO A 189 11.13 -24.59 -3.31
N GLN A 190 10.00 -24.21 -3.91
CA GLN A 190 9.16 -23.09 -3.47
C GLN A 190 8.05 -23.48 -2.48
N LEU A 191 7.80 -24.78 -2.30
CA LEU A 191 6.73 -25.25 -1.41
C LEU A 191 6.94 -24.84 0.07
N PRO A 192 8.16 -24.85 0.64
CA PRO A 192 8.39 -24.37 2.00
C PRO A 192 7.92 -22.93 2.24
N GLU A 193 8.12 -22.03 1.27
CA GLU A 193 7.66 -20.63 1.36
C GLU A 193 6.13 -20.54 1.31
N LEU A 194 5.49 -21.30 0.41
CA LEU A 194 4.04 -21.38 0.32
C LEU A 194 3.41 -21.88 1.63
N ILE A 195 3.96 -22.94 2.22
CA ILE A 195 3.47 -23.54 3.48
C ILE A 195 3.50 -22.50 4.60
N GLN A 196 4.62 -21.80 4.76
CA GLN A 196 4.74 -20.79 5.79
C GLN A 196 3.79 -19.63 5.55
N HIS A 197 3.67 -19.16 4.31
CA HIS A 197 2.74 -18.09 3.99
C HIS A 197 1.30 -18.52 4.31
N ALA A 198 0.92 -19.74 3.96
CA ALA A 198 -0.39 -20.31 4.28
C ALA A 198 -0.64 -20.45 5.79
N LEU A 199 0.32 -20.97 6.56
CA LEU A 199 0.16 -21.26 7.99
C LEU A 199 0.35 -20.03 8.88
N ASN A 200 1.02 -18.99 8.38
CA ASN A 200 1.03 -17.67 9.00
C ASN A 200 -0.15 -16.80 8.55
N CYS A 201 -0.91 -17.18 7.52
CA CYS A 201 -2.05 -16.40 7.02
C CYS A 201 -3.13 -16.14 8.09
N PRO A 202 -3.54 -17.13 8.93
CA PRO A 202 -4.44 -16.85 10.05
C PRO A 202 -3.85 -15.85 11.04
N ASN A 203 -2.54 -15.92 11.30
CA ASN A 203 -1.87 -14.93 12.14
C ASN A 203 -1.80 -13.58 11.44
N SER A 204 -1.63 -13.45 10.12
CA SER A 204 -1.55 -12.17 9.39
C SER A 204 -2.90 -11.53 9.10
N VAL A 205 -3.99 -12.31 9.08
CA VAL A 205 -5.37 -11.76 9.09
C VAL A 205 -5.66 -11.05 10.43
N PHE A 206 -4.94 -11.40 11.50
CA PHE A 206 -5.04 -10.77 12.83
C PHE A 206 -3.77 -10.01 13.30
N ALA A 207 -2.64 -10.10 12.59
CA ALA A 207 -1.37 -9.45 12.90
C ALA A 207 -1.05 -8.47 11.78
N SER A 208 -0.96 -7.19 12.15
CA SER A 208 -0.61 -6.11 11.25
C SER A 208 0.80 -6.30 10.67
N GLN A 209 0.92 -6.34 9.34
CA GLN A 209 2.19 -6.16 8.64
C GLN A 209 2.85 -4.87 9.14
N SER A 210 4.12 -4.94 9.55
CA SER A 210 4.87 -3.74 9.96
C SER A 210 5.38 -2.93 8.77
N GLU A 211 5.76 -1.67 9.00
CA GLU A 211 6.32 -0.81 7.96
C GLU A 211 7.60 -1.40 7.35
N MET A 212 8.44 -2.06 8.16
CA MET A 212 9.69 -2.65 7.70
C MET A 212 9.45 -3.93 6.89
N GLU A 213 8.48 -4.76 7.29
CA GLU A 213 8.09 -5.97 6.53
C GLU A 213 7.50 -5.60 5.16
N LEU A 214 6.66 -4.57 5.09
CA LEU A 214 6.13 -4.07 3.82
C LEU A 214 7.24 -3.44 2.96
N ALA A 215 8.10 -2.61 3.54
CA ALA A 215 9.23 -1.99 2.82
C ALA A 215 10.15 -3.04 2.17
N SER A 216 10.42 -4.14 2.88
CA SER A 216 11.23 -5.26 2.39
C SER A 216 10.55 -5.99 1.24
N SER A 217 9.26 -6.30 1.40
CA SER A 217 8.46 -6.98 0.37
C SER A 217 8.38 -6.16 -0.92
N ILE A 218 8.30 -4.83 -0.81
CA ILE A 218 8.36 -3.92 -1.95
C ILE A 218 9.74 -3.97 -2.63
N TRP A 219 10.81 -3.93 -1.84
CA TRP A 219 12.18 -4.00 -2.38
C TRP A 219 12.46 -5.33 -3.08
N ASP A 220 12.05 -6.46 -2.50
CA ASP A 220 12.21 -7.79 -3.08
C ASP A 220 11.46 -7.91 -4.42
N ALA A 221 10.23 -7.40 -4.48
CA ALA A 221 9.42 -7.39 -5.70
C ALA A 221 10.07 -6.55 -6.82
N VAL A 222 10.69 -5.42 -6.48
CA VAL A 222 11.35 -4.52 -7.44
C VAL A 222 12.71 -5.07 -7.89
N SER A 223 13.52 -5.57 -6.95
CA SER A 223 14.86 -6.10 -7.23
C SER A 223 14.83 -7.40 -8.04
N SER A 224 13.78 -8.22 -7.86
CA SER A 224 13.58 -9.46 -8.62
C SER A 224 13.18 -9.23 -10.09
N ASN A 225 12.76 -8.03 -10.48
CA ASN A 225 12.33 -7.69 -11.84
C ASN A 225 12.98 -6.40 -12.38
N PRO A 226 14.30 -6.41 -12.66
CA PRO A 226 15.06 -5.22 -13.03
C PRO A 226 14.71 -4.63 -14.40
N GLN A 227 14.03 -5.36 -15.30
CA GLN A 227 13.76 -4.90 -16.68
C GLN A 227 12.41 -4.17 -16.93
N LYS A 228 11.46 -4.19 -15.98
CA LYS A 228 10.12 -3.59 -16.17
C LYS A 228 10.00 -2.18 -15.58
N GLU A 229 9.39 -1.21 -16.25
CA GLU A 229 9.08 0.09 -15.65
C GLU A 229 8.26 -0.11 -14.36
N VAL A 230 8.69 0.46 -13.24
CA VAL A 230 8.12 0.18 -11.91
C VAL A 230 7.13 1.27 -11.53
N ASN A 231 5.86 0.89 -11.47
CA ASN A 231 4.84 1.68 -10.78
C ASN A 231 4.91 1.38 -9.27
N TRP A 232 5.61 2.26 -8.54
CA TRP A 232 5.84 2.10 -7.10
C TRP A 232 4.54 2.07 -6.28
N ASP A 233 3.51 2.81 -6.70
CA ASP A 233 2.21 2.81 -6.02
C ASP A 233 1.51 1.46 -6.17
N GLU A 234 1.52 0.88 -7.37
CA GLU A 234 0.91 -0.43 -7.63
C GLU A 234 1.65 -1.54 -6.89
N VAL A 235 2.98 -1.55 -6.94
CA VAL A 235 3.80 -2.54 -6.23
C VAL A 235 3.60 -2.44 -4.72
N SER A 236 3.57 -1.23 -4.16
CA SER A 236 3.25 -1.00 -2.76
C SER A 236 1.91 -1.57 -2.33
N MET A 237 0.87 -1.32 -3.13
CA MET A 237 -0.47 -1.84 -2.83
C MET A 237 -0.56 -3.35 -3.01
N HIS A 238 0.16 -3.91 -3.98
CA HIS A 238 0.18 -5.35 -4.24
C HIS A 238 0.93 -6.12 -3.13
N CYS A 239 2.04 -5.60 -2.63
CA CYS A 239 2.81 -6.19 -1.53
C CYS A 239 2.15 -5.98 -0.16
N CYS A 240 1.16 -5.09 -0.07
CA CYS A 240 0.44 -4.83 1.18
C CYS A 240 -0.62 -5.92 1.40
N THR A 241 -0.46 -6.69 2.48
CA THR A 241 -1.38 -7.78 2.84
C THR A 241 -2.52 -7.31 3.76
N GLY A 242 -2.66 -6.00 3.99
CA GLY A 242 -3.65 -5.38 4.88
C GLY A 242 -3.09 -5.00 6.26
N GLY A 243 -3.96 -4.47 7.14
CA GLY A 243 -3.62 -4.08 8.51
C GLY A 243 -3.22 -2.61 8.67
N ASN A 244 -2.53 -2.29 9.77
CA ASN A 244 -2.21 -0.91 10.19
C ASN A 244 -1.38 -0.08 9.21
N VAL A 245 -0.81 -0.68 8.16
CA VAL A 245 0.03 0.00 7.16
C VAL A 245 -0.71 0.29 5.85
N GLN A 246 -1.92 -0.22 5.68
CA GLN A 246 -2.67 -0.15 4.42
C GLN A 246 -2.90 1.29 3.96
N ASP A 247 -3.25 2.19 4.88
CA ASP A 247 -3.57 3.59 4.57
C ASP A 247 -2.37 4.40 4.06
N TYR A 248 -1.14 3.91 4.25
CA TYR A 248 0.09 4.59 3.87
C TYR A 248 1.13 3.66 3.21
N ALA A 249 0.68 2.55 2.62
CA ALA A 249 1.52 1.62 1.85
C ALA A 249 2.30 2.33 0.74
N LYS A 250 1.69 3.34 0.10
CA LYS A 250 2.34 4.20 -0.92
C LYS A 250 3.46 5.04 -0.34
N THR A 251 3.27 5.59 0.86
CA THR A 251 4.31 6.35 1.58
C THR A 251 5.50 5.47 1.93
N ILE A 252 5.25 4.21 2.30
CA ILE A 252 6.30 3.20 2.50
C ILE A 252 7.03 2.91 1.18
N GLY A 253 6.31 2.78 0.06
CA GLY A 253 6.91 2.66 -1.26
C GLY A 253 7.81 3.84 -1.63
N LYS A 254 7.36 5.07 -1.33
CA LYS A 254 8.16 6.29 -1.52
C LYS A 254 9.44 6.26 -0.68
N PHE A 255 9.38 5.77 0.56
CA PHE A 255 10.57 5.57 1.38
C PHE A 255 11.56 4.62 0.72
N VAL A 256 11.09 3.45 0.27
CA VAL A 256 11.92 2.46 -0.42
C VAL A 256 12.56 3.06 -1.67
N LYS A 257 11.78 3.77 -2.48
CA LYS A 257 12.24 4.40 -3.72
C LYS A 257 13.34 5.43 -3.49
N LEU A 258 13.18 6.31 -2.50
CA LEU A 258 14.00 7.53 -2.38
C LEU A 258 15.11 7.42 -1.33
N TYR A 259 14.93 6.61 -0.29
CA TYR A 259 15.77 6.70 0.92
C TYR A 259 16.38 5.36 1.35
N SER A 260 16.07 4.24 0.67
CA SER A 260 16.59 2.92 1.07
C SER A 260 18.06 2.67 0.71
N GLY A 261 18.65 3.51 -0.16
CA GLY A 261 20.00 3.29 -0.66
C GLY A 261 20.11 1.96 -1.42
N ASN A 262 19.20 1.71 -2.37
CA ASN A 262 19.07 0.43 -3.07
C ASN A 262 18.93 -0.77 -2.12
N GLY A 263 18.07 -0.64 -1.11
CA GLY A 263 17.80 -1.71 -0.14
C GLY A 263 18.84 -1.87 0.98
N GLN A 264 20.03 -1.28 0.87
CA GLN A 264 21.10 -1.46 1.87
C GLN A 264 20.69 -0.97 3.27
N LEU A 265 19.98 0.16 3.35
CA LEU A 265 19.46 0.67 4.63
C LEU A 265 18.27 -0.15 5.12
N LEU A 266 17.50 -0.78 4.23
CA LEU A 266 16.40 -1.69 4.62
C LEU A 266 16.94 -2.96 5.26
N ASP A 267 18.01 -3.54 4.71
CA ASP A 267 18.68 -4.71 5.30
C ASP A 267 19.11 -4.43 6.73
N PHE A 268 19.75 -3.28 6.96
CA PHE A 268 20.12 -2.84 8.30
C PHE A 268 18.90 -2.61 9.19
N LEU A 269 17.88 -1.87 8.72
CA LEU A 269 16.66 -1.58 9.49
C LEU A 269 15.92 -2.87 9.89
N ASN A 270 15.88 -3.86 9.01
CA ASN A 270 15.30 -5.17 9.29
C ASN A 270 16.08 -5.95 10.34
N VAL A 271 17.41 -5.98 10.24
CA VAL A 271 18.25 -6.69 11.21
C VAL A 271 18.16 -6.00 12.58
N PHE A 272 18.29 -4.68 12.59
CA PHE A 272 18.32 -3.89 13.82
C PHE A 272 16.96 -3.79 14.51
N SER A 273 15.85 -3.68 13.75
CA SER A 273 14.50 -3.74 14.31
C SER A 273 14.22 -5.08 15.00
N LYS A 274 14.71 -6.20 14.47
CA LYS A 274 14.57 -7.51 15.12
C LYS A 274 15.37 -7.63 16.42
N GLU A 275 16.53 -6.98 16.50
CA GLU A 275 17.37 -7.00 17.71
C GLU A 275 16.72 -6.19 18.86
N PHE A 276 16.02 -5.09 18.56
CA PHE A 276 15.56 -4.15 19.59
C PHE A 276 14.05 -3.87 19.64
N GLY A 277 13.31 -4.03 18.56
CA GLY A 277 11.93 -3.56 18.40
C GLY A 277 10.99 -4.64 17.87
N GLU A 278 10.39 -5.42 18.75
CA GLU A 278 9.33 -6.35 18.35
C GLU A 278 7.97 -5.85 18.83
N ASN A 279 7.14 -5.46 17.85
CA ASN A 279 5.74 -5.01 17.91
C ASN A 279 5.48 -3.49 17.93
N ALA A 280 6.50 -2.64 17.83
CA ALA A 280 6.29 -1.20 17.75
C ALA A 280 5.97 -0.80 16.30
N VAL A 281 4.73 -0.41 16.03
CA VAL A 281 4.32 0.20 14.75
C VAL A 281 4.70 1.67 14.79
N LEU A 282 5.29 2.20 13.72
CA LEU A 282 5.70 3.60 13.69
C LEU A 282 4.50 4.54 13.53
N GLY A 283 3.48 4.08 12.80
CA GLY A 283 2.22 4.76 12.59
C GLY A 283 2.29 5.82 11.50
N ILE A 284 1.15 6.04 10.84
CA ILE A 284 1.02 6.89 9.66
C ILE A 284 1.54 8.31 9.89
N GLU A 285 1.23 8.93 11.03
CA GLU A 285 1.56 10.33 11.28
C GLU A 285 3.08 10.54 11.37
N PHE A 286 3.76 9.72 12.16
CA PHE A 286 5.21 9.80 12.31
C PHE A 286 5.91 9.40 11.01
N PHE A 287 5.56 8.24 10.45
CA PHE A 287 6.25 7.71 9.28
C PHE A 287 6.10 8.64 8.07
N SER A 288 4.89 9.15 7.79
CA SER A 288 4.69 10.10 6.71
C SER A 288 5.45 11.40 6.93
N SER A 289 5.53 11.88 8.18
CA SER A 289 6.33 13.08 8.50
C SER A 289 7.82 12.86 8.21
N VAL A 290 8.37 11.68 8.50
CA VAL A 290 9.76 11.34 8.17
C VAL A 290 9.99 11.28 6.66
N VAL A 291 9.08 10.63 5.92
CA VAL A 291 9.20 10.44 4.47
C VAL A 291 9.04 11.75 3.70
N ASP A 292 8.08 12.58 4.10
CA ASP A 292 7.70 13.81 3.40
C ASP A 292 8.44 15.06 3.91
N MET A 293 9.28 14.92 4.92
CA MET A 293 10.15 15.99 5.39
C MET A 293 10.99 16.55 4.24
N VAL A 294 11.09 17.88 4.14
CA VAL A 294 12.00 18.58 3.21
C VAL A 294 12.80 19.58 4.03
N ILE A 295 14.12 19.36 4.14
CA ILE A 295 15.05 20.22 4.90
C ILE A 295 15.71 21.25 3.97
N ASN A 296 16.07 20.81 2.77
CA ASN A 296 16.55 21.64 1.67
C ASN A 296 16.28 20.91 0.32
N ASN A 297 16.74 21.50 -0.79
CA ASN A 297 16.54 20.97 -2.13
C ASN A 297 17.81 20.34 -2.72
N VAL A 298 18.84 20.07 -1.90
CA VAL A 298 20.17 19.63 -2.36
C VAL A 298 20.60 18.29 -1.77
N ASP A 299 20.04 17.89 -0.64
CA ASP A 299 20.28 16.59 0.00
C ASP A 299 18.94 16.00 0.45
N LEU A 300 18.74 14.71 0.16
CA LEU A 300 17.57 13.97 0.60
C LEU A 300 17.66 13.51 2.05
N PHE A 301 18.78 13.66 2.75
CA PHE A 301 19.00 13.24 4.14
C PHE A 301 18.51 11.80 4.45
N PRO A 302 18.97 10.78 3.70
CA PRO A 302 18.57 9.39 3.93
C PRO A 302 19.01 8.87 5.30
N PHE A 303 20.18 9.29 5.82
CA PHE A 303 20.70 8.79 7.09
C PHE A 303 19.98 9.37 8.30
N LEU A 304 19.59 10.64 8.26
CA LEU A 304 18.72 11.25 9.26
C LEU A 304 17.37 10.53 9.33
N ARG A 305 16.75 10.23 8.18
CA ARG A 305 15.48 9.49 8.13
C ARG A 305 15.63 8.09 8.69
N CYS A 306 16.68 7.38 8.27
CA CYS A 306 17.02 6.08 8.83
C CYS A 306 17.21 6.17 10.35
N GLY A 307 17.93 7.18 10.84
CA GLY A 307 18.16 7.42 12.26
C GLY A 307 16.86 7.67 13.04
N LEU A 308 15.95 8.51 12.51
CA LEU A 308 14.65 8.77 13.11
C LEU A 308 13.82 7.48 13.22
N ILE A 309 13.80 6.66 12.16
CA ILE A 309 13.11 5.37 12.13
C ILE A 309 13.72 4.41 13.16
N VAL A 310 15.04 4.20 13.15
CA VAL A 310 15.76 3.35 14.13
C VAL A 310 15.45 3.77 15.55
N THR A 311 15.52 5.07 15.83
CA THR A 311 15.33 5.61 17.18
C THR A 311 13.92 5.35 17.67
N ASN A 312 12.91 5.49 16.82
CA ASN A 312 11.53 5.22 17.21
C ASN A 312 11.21 3.71 17.26
N LEU A 313 11.78 2.90 16.38
CA LEU A 313 11.67 1.43 16.42
C LEU A 313 12.23 0.83 17.73
N THR A 314 13.23 1.50 18.32
CA THR A 314 13.80 1.11 19.61
C THR A 314 13.07 1.71 20.82
N CYS A 315 11.87 2.27 20.66
CA CYS A 315 11.07 2.70 21.80
C CYS A 315 10.91 1.51 22.79
N GLY A 316 11.18 1.72 24.07
CA GLY A 316 10.95 0.69 25.09
C GLY A 316 9.45 0.46 25.30
N LYS A 317 9.06 -0.65 25.93
CA LYS A 317 7.64 -0.99 26.22
C LYS A 317 6.87 0.19 26.86
N ALA A 318 7.50 0.91 27.80
CA ALA A 318 6.91 2.07 28.48
C ALA A 318 6.55 3.26 27.56
N ARG A 319 7.05 3.26 26.32
CA ARG A 319 6.83 4.32 25.31
C ARG A 319 6.14 3.80 24.05
N CYS A 320 5.66 2.56 24.09
CA CYS A 320 4.76 2.00 23.11
C CYS A 320 3.34 2.14 23.66
N VAL A 321 2.52 2.98 23.03
CA VAL A 321 1.14 3.27 23.47
C VAL A 321 0.20 2.81 22.38
N ASP A 322 -0.75 1.93 22.71
CA ASP A 322 -1.69 1.31 21.77
C ASP A 322 -1.01 0.57 20.61
N GLY A 323 0.20 0.04 20.84
CA GLY A 323 1.01 -0.64 19.81
C GLY A 323 1.84 0.30 18.93
N PHE A 324 1.78 1.61 19.15
CA PHE A 324 2.54 2.60 18.39
C PHE A 324 3.76 3.15 19.14
N ALA A 325 4.88 3.29 18.44
CA ALA A 325 6.09 3.91 18.94
C ALA A 325 5.93 5.41 19.14
N ARG A 326 6.01 5.89 20.39
CA ARG A 326 5.85 7.32 20.74
C ARG A 326 7.10 7.93 21.40
N LEU A 327 8.28 7.35 21.19
CA LEU A 327 9.52 7.97 21.65
C LEU A 327 9.77 9.29 20.90
N LEU A 328 9.62 9.24 19.57
CA LEU A 328 9.59 10.41 18.70
C LEU A 328 8.17 10.65 18.20
N THR A 329 7.83 11.92 18.03
CA THR A 329 6.53 12.36 17.51
C THR A 329 6.71 13.21 16.24
N LYS A 330 5.62 13.45 15.51
CA LYS A 330 5.63 14.35 14.33
C LYS A 330 6.29 15.71 14.62
N SER A 331 6.05 16.27 15.81
CA SER A 331 6.65 17.53 16.24
C SER A 331 8.19 17.50 16.28
N ASP A 332 8.81 16.36 16.60
CA ASP A 332 10.26 16.22 16.58
C ASP A 332 10.81 16.27 15.15
N VAL A 333 10.12 15.60 14.22
CA VAL A 333 10.48 15.60 12.80
C VAL A 333 10.31 17.00 12.22
N GLU A 334 9.21 17.68 12.53
CA GLU A 334 8.93 19.05 12.08
C GLU A 334 10.00 20.04 12.55
N ARG A 335 10.49 19.87 13.78
CA ARG A 335 11.57 20.70 14.36
C ARG A 335 12.89 20.56 13.59
N CYS A 336 13.16 19.40 12.99
CA CYS A 336 14.36 19.18 12.16
C CYS A 336 14.35 20.01 10.87
N LYS A 337 13.19 20.52 10.42
CA LYS A 337 13.07 21.42 9.26
C LYS A 337 13.42 22.88 9.60
N GLY A 338 13.46 23.22 10.88
CA GLY A 338 13.67 24.59 11.34
C GLY A 338 15.10 25.08 11.10
N THR A 339 15.25 26.39 10.83
CA THR A 339 16.57 27.01 10.63
C THR A 339 17.49 26.89 11.83
N LYS A 340 16.93 26.85 13.05
CA LYS A 340 17.69 26.76 14.31
C LYS A 340 18.51 25.48 14.44
N LEU A 341 18.00 24.34 13.95
CA LEU A 341 18.69 23.05 14.03
C LEU A 341 19.43 22.67 12.75
N ARG A 342 19.43 23.54 11.72
CA ARG A 342 19.93 23.19 10.38
C ARG A 342 21.37 22.70 10.39
N GLN A 343 22.27 23.37 11.13
CA GLN A 343 23.67 22.94 11.23
C GLN A 343 23.78 21.57 11.91
N GLN A 344 23.13 21.39 13.06
CA GLN A 344 23.14 20.12 13.79
C GLN A 344 22.56 18.97 12.96
N VAL A 345 21.52 19.22 12.17
CA VAL A 345 20.94 18.23 11.25
C VAL A 345 21.97 17.82 10.17
N GLN A 346 22.71 18.78 9.61
CA GLN A 346 23.78 18.50 8.64
C GLN A 346 24.94 17.72 9.28
N ASP A 347 25.31 18.07 10.51
CA ASP A 347 26.39 17.40 11.23
C ASP A 347 25.99 15.95 11.57
N VAL A 348 24.73 15.71 11.97
CA VAL A 348 24.17 14.37 12.20
C VAL A 348 24.15 13.55 10.90
N GLU A 349 23.68 14.12 9.79
CA GLU A 349 23.69 13.44 8.49
C GLU A 349 25.12 13.04 8.07
N SER A 350 26.08 13.95 8.23
CA SER A 350 27.48 13.72 7.87
C SER A 350 28.14 12.68 8.76
N LEU A 351 27.86 12.70 10.06
CA LEU A 351 28.30 11.67 11.01
C LEU A 351 27.80 10.29 10.59
N LEU A 352 26.49 10.15 10.40
CA LEU A 352 25.89 8.85 10.09
C LEU A 352 26.33 8.35 8.72
N GLN A 353 26.47 9.22 7.73
CA GLN A 353 27.04 8.84 6.43
C GLN A 353 28.47 8.30 6.58
N SER A 354 29.33 9.01 7.34
CA SER A 354 30.71 8.58 7.57
C SER A 354 30.76 7.21 8.24
N LYS A 355 29.96 6.99 9.28
CA LYS A 355 29.91 5.71 10.00
C LYS A 355 29.28 4.59 9.17
N TRP A 356 28.31 4.90 8.31
CA TRP A 356 27.80 3.93 7.33
C TRP A 356 28.86 3.50 6.31
N GLY A 357 29.77 4.40 5.92
CA GLY A 357 30.92 4.04 5.08
C GLY A 357 31.77 2.92 5.70
N GLU A 358 31.96 2.95 7.02
CA GLU A 358 32.66 1.89 7.75
C GLU A 358 31.86 0.58 7.78
N VAL A 359 30.53 0.66 7.97
CA VAL A 359 29.63 -0.49 7.90
C VAL A 359 29.68 -1.14 6.51
N PHE A 360 29.71 -0.33 5.46
CA PHE A 360 29.79 -0.81 4.08
C PHE A 360 31.13 -1.48 3.78
N ALA A 361 32.23 -0.95 4.31
CA ALA A 361 33.57 -1.50 4.16
C ALA A 361 33.83 -2.74 5.05
N ALA A 362 32.96 -3.02 6.03
CA ALA A 362 33.16 -4.12 6.96
C ALA A 362 33.03 -5.50 6.28
N PRO A 363 33.84 -6.50 6.67
CA PRO A 363 33.68 -7.88 6.22
C PRO A 363 32.30 -8.44 6.59
N GLN A 364 31.74 -9.31 5.74
CA GLN A 364 30.39 -9.84 5.91
C GLN A 364 30.19 -10.55 7.26
N GLU A 365 31.19 -11.31 7.72
CA GLU A 365 31.16 -12.00 9.01
C GLU A 365 31.09 -11.05 10.22
N LYS A 366 31.63 -9.83 10.10
CA LYS A 366 31.61 -8.80 11.15
C LYS A 366 30.47 -7.80 11.00
N LYS A 367 29.72 -7.85 9.90
CA LYS A 367 28.71 -6.85 9.55
C LYS A 367 27.65 -6.66 10.64
N HIS A 368 27.31 -7.71 11.37
CA HIS A 368 26.40 -7.65 12.52
C HIS A 368 26.90 -6.74 13.66
N ILE A 369 28.20 -6.75 13.96
CA ILE A 369 28.83 -5.88 14.97
C ILE A 369 28.72 -4.42 14.53
N TYR A 370 29.03 -4.16 13.25
CA TYR A 370 28.96 -2.83 12.66
C TYR A 370 27.52 -2.31 12.59
N TYR A 371 26.53 -3.15 12.24
CA TYR A 371 25.12 -2.79 12.28
C TYR A 371 24.69 -2.40 13.69
N LYS A 372 25.10 -3.16 14.71
CA LYS A 372 24.78 -2.85 16.11
C LYS A 372 25.38 -1.52 16.56
N ALA A 373 26.67 -1.29 16.29
CA ALA A 373 27.34 -0.04 16.62
C ALA A 373 26.70 1.15 15.88
N PHE A 374 26.42 0.98 14.58
CA PHE A 374 25.79 2.00 13.76
C PHE A 374 24.38 2.36 14.25
N GLY A 375 23.55 1.37 14.56
CA GLY A 375 22.20 1.64 15.07
C GLY A 375 22.20 2.35 16.43
N LYS A 376 23.17 2.04 17.31
CA LYS A 376 23.37 2.83 18.54
C LYS A 376 23.83 4.25 18.25
N CYS A 377 24.73 4.44 17.29
CA CYS A 377 25.15 5.77 16.83
C CYS A 377 23.95 6.58 16.32
N CYS A 378 23.07 5.98 15.51
CA CYS A 378 21.80 6.59 15.08
C CYS A 378 20.96 7.04 16.26
N ILE A 379 20.70 6.15 17.23
CA ILE A 379 19.90 6.47 18.42
C ILE A 379 20.49 7.66 19.17
N ARG A 380 21.79 7.61 19.47
CA ARG A 380 22.48 8.68 20.22
C ARG A 380 22.41 10.02 19.48
N ALA A 381 22.66 10.02 18.17
CA ALA A 381 22.63 11.23 17.36
C ALA A 381 21.23 11.87 17.30
N ILE A 382 20.19 11.06 17.14
CA ILE A 382 18.81 11.57 17.12
C ILE A 382 18.34 12.01 18.51
N LEU A 383 18.74 11.34 19.58
CA LEU A 383 18.41 11.75 20.94
C LEU A 383 19.12 13.06 21.34
N LEU A 384 20.35 13.28 20.87
CA LEU A 384 21.05 14.55 20.98
C LEU A 384 20.28 15.65 20.23
N LEU A 385 19.93 15.40 18.96
CA LEU A 385 19.19 16.35 18.13
C LEU A 385 17.81 16.71 18.69
N THR A 386 17.13 15.75 19.31
CA THR A 386 15.77 15.94 19.84
C THR A 386 15.74 16.38 21.30
N GLY A 387 16.86 16.30 22.02
CA GLY A 387 16.95 16.58 23.46
C GLY A 387 16.26 15.54 24.34
N LYS A 388 16.00 14.33 23.81
CA LYS A 388 15.18 13.29 24.44
C LYS A 388 16.00 12.16 25.07
N TRP A 389 17.24 12.41 25.48
CA TRP A 389 18.16 11.38 25.98
C TRP A 389 17.62 10.58 27.20
N LYS A 390 16.83 11.20 28.08
CA LYS A 390 16.10 10.52 29.19
C LYS A 390 15.10 9.48 28.69
N MET A 391 14.64 9.66 27.46
CA MET A 391 13.77 8.73 26.74
C MET A 391 14.55 7.73 25.88
N GLY A 392 15.88 7.71 25.95
CA GLY A 392 16.70 6.65 25.34
C GLY A 392 16.68 5.37 26.15
N ARG A 393 17.20 4.27 25.58
CA ARG A 393 17.41 3.01 26.32
C ARG A 393 18.64 3.07 27.23
N GLU A 394 19.68 3.79 26.81
CA GLU A 394 20.91 3.95 27.60
C GLU A 394 20.74 4.90 28.79
N ASN A 395 19.65 5.69 28.80
CA ASN A 395 19.41 6.76 29.78
C ASN A 395 20.65 7.64 30.02
N LYS A 396 21.40 7.89 28.96
CA LYS A 396 22.70 8.57 28.99
C LYS A 396 22.66 9.78 28.06
N GLU A 397 23.06 10.93 28.60
CA GLU A 397 23.23 12.15 27.83
C GLU A 397 24.62 12.17 27.18
N TYR A 398 24.63 12.33 25.85
CA TYR A 398 25.83 12.70 25.10
C TYR A 398 25.74 14.19 24.83
N LYS A 399 26.84 14.93 25.07
CA LYS A 399 26.83 16.40 25.02
C LYS A 399 27.03 16.95 23.60
N ASP A 400 27.65 16.16 22.74
CA ASP A 400 28.11 16.56 21.42
C ASP A 400 28.27 15.35 20.50
N ILE A 401 28.57 15.62 19.22
CA ILE A 401 28.81 14.57 18.22
C ILE A 401 30.13 13.83 18.46
N GLU A 402 31.14 14.47 19.05
CA GLU A 402 32.45 13.86 19.31
C GLU A 402 32.38 12.74 20.34
N SER A 403 31.62 12.95 21.42
CA SER A 403 31.35 11.93 22.43
C SER A 403 30.56 10.74 21.87
N ILE A 404 29.70 10.97 20.87
CA ILE A 404 28.99 9.89 20.17
C ILE A 404 29.95 9.10 19.27
N LYS A 405 30.85 9.78 18.55
CA LYS A 405 31.90 9.13 17.75
C LYS A 405 32.78 8.24 18.63
N GLY A 406 33.30 8.78 19.73
CA GLY A 406 34.13 8.03 20.65
C GLY A 406 33.42 6.81 21.25
N ALA A 407 32.12 6.93 21.56
CA ALA A 407 31.33 5.79 22.02
C ALA A 407 31.16 4.69 20.96
N TYR A 408 30.95 5.07 19.69
CA TYR A 408 30.90 4.12 18.58
C TYR A 408 32.26 3.42 18.37
N ASP A 409 33.36 4.17 18.39
CA ASP A 409 34.71 3.61 18.15
C ASP A 409 35.11 2.64 19.28
N ASN A 410 34.78 2.97 20.54
CA ASN A 410 34.98 2.10 21.69
C ASN A 410 34.17 0.79 21.60
N GLU A 411 32.96 0.84 21.03
CA GLU A 411 32.12 -0.35 20.83
C GLU A 411 32.71 -1.30 19.79
N LEU A 412 33.29 -0.77 18.71
CA LEU A 412 34.00 -1.59 17.73
C LEU A 412 35.31 -2.16 18.29
N ALA A 413 36.05 -1.36 19.07
CA ALA A 413 37.30 -1.79 19.70
C ALA A 413 37.09 -2.88 20.75
N SER A 414 36.04 -2.78 21.56
CA SER A 414 35.69 -3.79 22.58
C SER A 414 35.12 -5.08 22.00
N SER A 415 34.67 -5.08 20.74
CA SER A 415 34.08 -6.24 20.06
C SER A 415 35.07 -7.01 19.17
N THR A 416 36.36 -6.62 19.13
CA THR A 416 37.37 -7.21 18.23
C THR A 416 38.65 -7.59 19.01
N PRO A 417 39.14 -8.84 18.95
CA PRO A 417 40.52 -9.14 19.37
C PRO A 417 41.49 -8.45 18.41
N THR A 418 42.48 -7.76 18.96
CA THR A 418 43.42 -6.87 18.27
C THR A 418 44.07 -7.49 17.03
N ALA A 419 43.93 -6.83 15.87
CA ALA A 419 44.89 -6.92 14.77
C ALA A 419 44.86 -5.65 13.93
N GLN A 420 46.06 -5.15 13.62
CA GLN A 420 46.35 -3.85 13.03
C GLN A 420 45.90 -3.71 11.57
N LEU A 421 45.52 -2.49 11.22
CA LEU A 421 45.15 -2.03 9.88
C LEU A 421 46.35 -2.07 8.92
N LEU A 422 46.15 -2.69 7.76
CA LEU A 422 46.91 -2.36 6.54
C LEU A 422 45.92 -1.82 5.50
N VAL A 423 46.15 -0.57 5.12
CA VAL A 423 45.43 0.13 4.06
C VAL A 423 45.96 -0.35 2.72
N THR A 424 45.09 -0.89 1.86
CA THR A 424 45.24 -0.76 0.41
C THR A 424 43.87 -0.60 -0.24
N SER A 425 43.71 0.50 -0.95
CA SER A 425 42.56 0.85 -1.75
C SER A 425 42.66 0.16 -3.12
N GLN A 426 41.63 -0.59 -3.49
CA GLN A 426 41.29 -0.79 -4.89
C GLN A 426 39.78 -0.63 -5.07
N ALA A 427 39.42 0.39 -5.84
CA ALA A 427 38.07 0.64 -6.28
C ALA A 427 37.68 -0.40 -7.34
N SER A 428 36.66 -1.19 -7.06
CA SER A 428 35.95 -1.99 -8.06
C SER A 428 34.69 -1.26 -8.51
N GLN A 429 34.54 -1.18 -9.83
CA GLN A 429 33.53 -0.45 -10.60
C GLN A 429 32.07 -0.75 -10.18
N PRO A 430 31.16 0.24 -10.29
CA PRO A 430 29.74 0.05 -10.00
C PRO A 430 29.06 -0.74 -11.14
N SER A 431 28.44 -1.87 -10.79
CA SER A 431 27.48 -2.56 -11.66
C SER A 431 26.23 -1.69 -11.82
N GLN A 432 25.93 -1.35 -13.07
CA GLN A 432 24.85 -0.45 -13.49
C GLN A 432 23.44 -1.03 -13.29
N SER A 433 22.49 -0.10 -13.17
CA SER A 433 21.01 -0.20 -13.20
C SER A 433 20.27 -0.66 -11.93
N SER A 434 20.29 0.16 -10.88
CA SER A 434 19.24 0.13 -9.83
C SER A 434 18.17 1.19 -10.11
N LYS A 435 16.89 0.89 -9.78
CA LYS A 435 15.74 1.79 -9.99
C LYS A 435 15.39 2.67 -8.79
N ALA A 436 15.92 2.35 -7.62
CA ALA A 436 15.83 3.19 -6.43
C ALA A 436 17.00 4.18 -6.41
N VAL A 437 16.83 5.28 -5.67
CA VAL A 437 17.87 6.29 -5.49
C VAL A 437 19.01 5.68 -4.70
N ASP A 438 20.19 5.65 -5.31
CA ASP A 438 21.42 5.28 -4.61
C ASP A 438 21.82 6.36 -3.58
N LEU A 439 22.59 5.97 -2.56
CA LEU A 439 23.03 6.89 -1.51
C LEU A 439 23.88 8.06 -2.04
N GLN A 440 24.62 7.87 -3.14
CA GLN A 440 25.35 8.97 -3.79
C GLN A 440 24.43 9.88 -4.61
N GLN A 441 23.43 9.30 -5.29
CA GLN A 441 22.43 10.04 -6.05
C GLN A 441 21.54 10.92 -5.15
N ALA A 442 21.30 10.49 -3.90
CA ALA A 442 20.55 11.24 -2.89
C ALA A 442 21.15 12.61 -2.53
N LYS A 443 22.41 12.87 -2.90
CA LYS A 443 23.13 14.14 -2.68
C LYS A 443 23.47 14.89 -3.98
N ASN A 444 22.96 14.43 -5.12
CA ASN A 444 23.21 15.07 -6.40
C ASN A 444 22.03 16.00 -6.75
N PRO A 445 22.20 17.34 -6.68
CA PRO A 445 21.10 18.28 -6.90
C PRO A 445 20.49 18.17 -8.29
N MET A 446 21.30 17.85 -9.31
CA MET A 446 20.81 17.64 -10.68
C MET A 446 19.92 16.40 -10.78
N PHE A 447 20.34 15.29 -10.17
CA PHE A 447 19.54 14.07 -10.11
C PHE A 447 18.19 14.30 -9.39
N LEU A 448 18.21 15.04 -8.27
CA LEU A 448 17.00 15.42 -7.54
C LEU A 448 16.10 16.35 -8.35
N ALA A 449 16.69 17.26 -9.11
CA ALA A 449 15.96 18.14 -10.02
C ALA A 449 15.28 17.33 -11.14
N MET A 450 15.97 16.37 -11.76
CA MET A 450 15.42 15.50 -12.81
C MET A 450 14.25 14.64 -12.33
N GLN A 451 14.25 14.24 -11.05
CA GLN A 451 13.17 13.43 -10.48
C GLN A 451 11.94 14.26 -10.08
N SER A 452 12.14 15.53 -9.70
CA SER A 452 11.08 16.42 -9.22
C SER A 452 10.44 17.27 -10.33
N ILE A 453 11.21 17.57 -11.35
CA ILE A 453 10.81 18.28 -12.55
C ILE A 453 11.24 17.35 -13.68
N GLU A 454 10.33 16.77 -14.45
CA GLU A 454 10.65 15.87 -15.56
C GLU A 454 11.52 16.59 -16.61
N LEU A 455 12.84 16.63 -16.37
CA LEU A 455 13.82 17.30 -17.20
C LEU A 455 14.12 16.40 -18.40
N LYS A 456 13.76 16.88 -19.59
CA LYS A 456 13.95 16.16 -20.84
C LYS A 456 14.44 17.13 -21.90
N ILE A 457 15.57 16.79 -22.52
CA ILE A 457 16.09 17.55 -23.65
C ILE A 457 15.00 17.62 -24.74
N GLY A 458 14.81 18.81 -25.30
CA GLY A 458 13.75 19.07 -26.26
C GLY A 458 12.41 19.52 -25.66
N ASN A 459 12.23 19.45 -24.34
CA ASN A 459 11.05 20.00 -23.67
C ASN A 459 11.23 21.48 -23.33
N PHE A 460 10.10 22.15 -23.08
CA PHE A 460 10.04 23.57 -22.75
C PHE A 460 9.83 23.82 -21.25
N TYR A 461 10.44 24.88 -20.73
CA TYR A 461 10.39 25.29 -19.33
C TYR A 461 10.20 26.81 -19.22
N ASN A 462 9.49 27.23 -18.17
CA ASN A 462 9.40 28.65 -17.80
C ASN A 462 10.38 28.93 -16.67
N HIS A 463 11.09 30.06 -16.75
CA HIS A 463 11.93 30.55 -15.68
C HIS A 463 11.16 31.53 -14.80
N LYS A 464 11.29 31.45 -13.47
CA LYS A 464 10.48 32.23 -12.52
C LYS A 464 10.61 33.76 -12.72
N ASP A 465 11.79 34.22 -13.12
CA ASP A 465 12.12 35.65 -13.24
C ASP A 465 12.24 36.13 -14.69
N LEU A 466 12.16 35.22 -15.68
CA LEU A 466 12.38 35.58 -17.08
C LEU A 466 11.12 35.30 -17.90
N PRO A 467 10.72 36.22 -18.81
CA PRO A 467 9.41 36.17 -19.47
C PRO A 467 9.34 35.19 -20.66
N HIS A 468 10.42 34.45 -20.95
CA HIS A 468 10.53 33.61 -22.15
C HIS A 468 10.15 32.15 -21.86
N ILE A 469 9.71 31.45 -22.91
CA ILE A 469 9.67 29.99 -22.93
C ILE A 469 11.07 29.50 -23.32
N PHE A 470 11.64 28.60 -22.53
CA PHE A 470 12.99 28.11 -22.74
C PHE A 470 12.98 26.64 -23.18
N LEU A 471 13.66 26.33 -24.27
CA LEU A 471 13.92 24.97 -24.74
C LEU A 471 15.14 24.41 -24.01
N LEU A 472 15.00 23.25 -23.37
CA LEU A 472 16.15 22.57 -22.76
C LEU A 472 17.01 21.92 -23.86
N LYS A 473 18.26 22.37 -23.98
CA LYS A 473 19.20 21.91 -25.01
C LYS A 473 20.17 20.87 -24.47
N GLU A 474 20.73 21.12 -23.29
CA GLU A 474 21.76 20.26 -22.69
C GLU A 474 21.52 20.10 -21.19
N ILE A 475 21.88 18.92 -20.71
CA ILE A 475 21.90 18.57 -19.29
C ILE A 475 23.34 18.19 -18.97
N ASN A 476 24.03 19.05 -18.23
CA ASN A 476 25.38 18.80 -17.74
C ASN A 476 25.33 18.36 -16.27
N ALA A 477 26.47 17.96 -15.72
CA ALA A 477 26.53 17.41 -14.35
C ALA A 477 26.12 18.42 -13.27
N ASP A 478 26.41 19.71 -13.48
CA ASP A 478 26.26 20.81 -12.52
C ASP A 478 25.31 21.92 -13.01
N HIS A 479 24.90 21.90 -14.29
CA HIS A 479 24.02 22.93 -14.84
C HIS A 479 23.19 22.46 -16.05
N LEU A 480 22.13 23.20 -16.34
CA LEU A 480 21.30 23.07 -17.54
C LEU A 480 21.58 24.22 -18.50
N VAL A 481 21.50 23.93 -19.80
CA VAL A 481 21.59 24.95 -20.87
C VAL A 481 20.23 25.07 -21.54
N LEU A 482 19.66 26.27 -21.48
CA LEU A 482 18.31 26.58 -21.93
C LEU A 482 18.32 27.67 -22.99
N GLU A 483 17.63 27.46 -24.10
CA GLU A 483 17.56 28.40 -25.24
C GLU A 483 16.19 29.11 -25.24
N ALA A 484 16.19 30.44 -25.10
CA ALA A 484 14.98 31.24 -25.17
C ALA A 484 14.34 31.13 -26.56
N GLN A 485 13.04 30.88 -26.59
CA GLN A 485 12.26 30.83 -27.82
C GLN A 485 11.63 32.20 -28.07
N GLU A 486 12.14 32.90 -29.08
CA GLU A 486 11.66 34.22 -29.50
C GLU A 486 11.05 34.17 -30.91
N LEU A 487 10.09 35.07 -31.18
CA LEU A 487 9.34 35.10 -32.43
C LEU A 487 10.04 35.90 -33.55
N PHE A 488 10.82 36.92 -33.18
CA PHE A 488 11.34 37.94 -34.12
C PHE A 488 12.85 38.16 -34.02
N GLU A 489 13.52 37.69 -32.98
CA GLU A 489 14.97 37.84 -32.84
C GLU A 489 15.70 36.61 -33.41
N ASN A 490 16.63 36.85 -34.35
CA ASN A 490 17.48 35.81 -34.94
C ASN A 490 18.66 35.40 -34.03
N THR A 491 18.82 36.05 -32.87
CA THR A 491 19.87 35.76 -31.89
C THR A 491 19.37 34.79 -30.83
N LYS A 492 19.95 33.58 -30.81
CA LYS A 492 19.66 32.56 -29.80
C LYS A 492 20.20 32.99 -28.43
N LYS A 493 19.33 33.53 -27.57
CA LYS A 493 19.69 33.81 -26.18
C LYS A 493 19.67 32.52 -25.37
N THR A 494 20.83 32.13 -24.86
CA THR A 494 20.99 30.94 -24.03
C THR A 494 21.23 31.35 -22.59
N ILE A 495 20.57 30.68 -21.65
CA ILE A 495 20.79 30.83 -20.21
C ILE A 495 21.30 29.53 -19.61
N THR A 496 22.07 29.66 -18.53
CA THR A 496 22.54 28.53 -17.75
C THR A 496 21.88 28.54 -16.38
N VAL A 497 21.26 27.42 -15.99
CA VAL A 497 20.66 27.25 -14.67
C VAL A 497 21.44 26.19 -13.91
N GLN A 498 22.08 26.60 -12.82
CA GLN A 498 22.85 25.71 -11.93
C GLN A 498 21.92 24.68 -11.29
N ASP A 499 22.40 23.45 -11.12
CA ASP A 499 21.69 22.29 -10.57
C ASP A 499 20.90 22.60 -9.29
N ILE A 500 21.51 23.28 -8.33
CA ILE A 500 20.91 23.68 -7.05
C ILE A 500 19.75 24.68 -7.17
N LYS A 501 19.63 25.34 -8.33
CA LYS A 501 18.60 26.35 -8.61
C LYS A 501 17.46 25.83 -9.47
N VAL A 502 17.66 24.71 -10.18
CA VAL A 502 16.68 24.17 -11.14
C VAL A 502 15.29 24.04 -10.54
N THR A 503 15.15 23.43 -9.35
CA THR A 503 13.84 23.22 -8.70
C THR A 503 13.14 24.49 -8.24
N LYS A 504 13.90 25.57 -8.06
CA LYS A 504 13.38 26.87 -7.62
C LYS A 504 13.03 27.77 -8.79
N GLU A 505 13.80 27.66 -9.86
CA GLU A 505 13.80 28.63 -10.96
C GLU A 505 13.03 28.14 -12.18
N LEU A 506 12.92 26.83 -12.39
CA LEU A 506 12.28 26.27 -13.57
C LEU A 506 10.97 25.56 -13.24
N LYS A 507 10.01 25.66 -14.17
CA LYS A 507 8.76 24.87 -14.16
C LYS A 507 8.49 24.31 -15.56
N PRO A 508 7.99 23.07 -15.70
CA PRO A 508 7.62 22.52 -17.00
C PRO A 508 6.58 23.41 -17.69
N SER A 509 6.82 23.74 -18.95
CA SER A 509 5.91 24.51 -19.76
C SER A 509 5.19 23.60 -20.76
N LYS A 510 3.86 23.73 -20.84
CA LYS A 510 3.06 23.17 -21.94
C LYS A 510 3.02 24.10 -23.15
N GLY A 511 3.62 25.29 -23.03
CA GLY A 511 3.69 26.27 -24.11
C GLY A 511 4.53 25.72 -25.25
N LYS A 512 4.01 25.80 -26.47
CA LYS A 512 4.79 25.57 -27.69
C LYS A 512 5.61 26.82 -27.99
N ALA A 513 6.73 26.65 -28.71
CA ALA A 513 7.49 27.79 -29.20
C ALA A 513 6.56 28.74 -30.01
N PRO A 514 6.70 30.07 -29.86
CA PRO A 514 5.97 31.03 -30.68
C PRO A 514 6.22 30.76 -32.17
N ALA A 515 5.16 30.75 -32.99
CA ALA A 515 5.26 30.57 -34.43
C ALA A 515 4.47 31.66 -35.16
N LEU A 516 5.04 32.21 -36.24
CA LEU A 516 4.35 33.17 -37.12
C LEU A 516 3.28 32.42 -37.93
N ILE A 517 2.04 32.90 -37.87
CA ILE A 517 0.95 32.42 -38.72
C ILE A 517 0.87 33.38 -39.90
N ALA A 518 1.52 33.03 -41.01
CA ALA A 518 1.64 33.94 -42.15
C ALA A 518 0.35 34.06 -42.99
N ASP A 519 -0.46 33.00 -43.12
CA ASP A 519 -1.50 32.96 -44.17
C ASP A 519 -2.91 32.46 -43.77
N ASP A 520 -3.21 32.23 -42.48
CA ASP A 520 -4.52 31.63 -42.08
C ASP A 520 -5.28 32.35 -40.95
N ALA A 521 -4.86 33.54 -40.55
CA ALA A 521 -5.52 34.32 -39.49
C ALA A 521 -7.00 34.60 -39.77
N ALA A 522 -7.39 34.76 -41.04
CA ALA A 522 -8.78 34.97 -41.44
C ALA A 522 -9.66 33.74 -41.16
N LYS A 523 -9.12 32.50 -41.27
CA LYS A 523 -9.84 31.26 -40.95
C LYS A 523 -9.94 30.97 -39.45
N LEU A 524 -9.13 31.65 -38.64
CA LEU A 524 -9.14 31.58 -37.17
C LEU A 524 -10.13 32.56 -36.53
N THR A 525 -10.90 33.30 -37.33
CA THR A 525 -12.05 34.06 -36.81
C THR A 525 -13.05 33.09 -36.17
N PRO A 526 -13.70 33.47 -35.05
CA PRO A 526 -14.47 32.55 -34.21
C PRO A 526 -15.76 32.15 -34.91
N THR A 527 -15.70 31.23 -35.87
CA THR A 527 -16.82 30.95 -36.76
C THR A 527 -17.57 29.69 -36.38
N LEU A 528 -16.89 28.64 -35.89
CA LEU A 528 -17.53 27.36 -35.57
C LEU A 528 -17.82 27.17 -34.07
N VAL A 529 -16.81 27.24 -33.20
CA VAL A 529 -17.00 27.02 -31.75
C VAL A 529 -17.92 28.07 -31.12
N CYS A 530 -17.76 29.34 -31.50
CA CYS A 530 -18.66 30.40 -31.04
C CYS A 530 -20.08 30.26 -31.59
N ARG A 531 -20.26 29.66 -32.77
CA ARG A 531 -21.58 29.37 -33.33
C ARG A 531 -22.25 28.23 -32.56
N GLU A 532 -21.53 27.15 -32.26
CA GLU A 532 -22.06 26.06 -31.44
C GLU A 532 -22.47 26.52 -30.03
N GLU A 533 -21.64 27.31 -29.35
CA GLU A 533 -21.97 27.86 -28.03
C GLU A 533 -23.16 28.82 -28.10
N ASN A 534 -23.25 29.63 -29.14
CA ASN A 534 -24.40 30.49 -29.39
C ASN A 534 -25.68 29.69 -29.63
N ASP A 535 -25.59 28.58 -30.37
CA ASP A 535 -26.72 27.67 -30.59
C ASP A 535 -27.14 26.97 -29.29
N ARG A 536 -26.20 26.46 -28.47
CA ARG A 536 -26.50 25.90 -27.14
C ARG A 536 -27.21 26.92 -26.25
N ALA A 537 -26.71 28.16 -26.22
CA ALA A 537 -27.30 29.25 -25.45
C ALA A 537 -28.72 29.59 -25.94
N TYR A 538 -28.92 29.65 -27.27
CA TYR A 538 -30.23 29.90 -27.87
C TYR A 538 -31.23 28.79 -27.53
N ILE A 539 -30.84 27.53 -27.71
CA ILE A 539 -31.67 26.35 -27.38
C ILE A 539 -32.08 26.40 -25.90
N TYR A 540 -31.11 26.62 -24.99
CA TYR A 540 -31.37 26.73 -23.57
C TYR A 540 -32.38 27.85 -23.25
N GLY A 541 -32.23 29.02 -23.87
CA GLY A 541 -33.13 30.15 -23.71
C GLY A 541 -34.57 29.87 -24.21
N VAL A 542 -34.72 29.20 -25.36
CA VAL A 542 -36.03 28.81 -25.90
C VAL A 542 -36.70 27.77 -24.99
N LEU A 543 -35.99 26.71 -24.60
CA LEU A 543 -36.53 25.69 -23.67
C LEU A 543 -36.97 26.32 -22.35
N PHE A 544 -36.16 27.21 -21.78
CA PHE A 544 -36.52 27.93 -20.56
C PHE A 544 -37.78 28.80 -20.75
N SER A 545 -37.95 29.44 -21.91
CA SER A 545 -39.15 30.20 -22.22
C SER A 545 -40.40 29.32 -22.36
N MET A 546 -40.25 28.11 -22.93
CA MET A 546 -41.33 27.13 -23.05
C MET A 546 -41.74 26.55 -21.69
N CYS A 547 -40.82 26.44 -20.74
CA CYS A 547 -41.14 26.04 -19.37
C CYS A 547 -42.08 27.04 -18.67
N LYS A 548 -41.88 28.34 -18.91
CA LYS A 548 -42.68 29.41 -18.28
C LYS A 548 -44.17 29.36 -18.65
N SER A 549 -44.51 28.90 -19.85
CA SER A 549 -45.89 28.92 -20.36
C SER A 549 -46.81 27.82 -19.81
N TYR A 550 -46.29 26.77 -19.14
CA TYR A 550 -47.11 25.62 -18.71
C TYR A 550 -46.86 25.09 -17.28
N HIS A 551 -45.93 25.69 -16.52
CA HIS A 551 -45.48 25.20 -15.21
C HIS A 551 -46.51 25.22 -14.04
N LYS A 552 -47.79 25.53 -14.28
CA LYS A 552 -48.80 25.69 -13.21
C LYS A 552 -49.94 24.64 -13.19
N LYS A 553 -49.80 23.49 -13.87
CA LYS A 553 -50.90 22.51 -14.03
C LYS A 553 -50.66 21.15 -13.36
N VAL A 554 -49.57 21.01 -12.61
CA VAL A 554 -49.09 19.71 -12.12
C VAL A 554 -48.74 19.77 -10.64
N LEU A 555 -48.98 18.66 -9.94
CA LEU A 555 -48.57 18.42 -8.56
C LEU A 555 -47.37 17.49 -8.53
N ILE A 556 -46.45 17.70 -7.60
CA ILE A 556 -45.23 16.91 -7.46
C ILE A 556 -45.26 16.18 -6.12
N GLN A 557 -45.00 14.89 -6.16
CA GLN A 557 -44.76 14.05 -4.98
C GLN A 557 -43.28 13.71 -4.93
N GLU A 558 -42.67 13.82 -3.76
CA GLU A 558 -41.29 13.41 -3.52
C GLU A 558 -41.20 12.03 -2.85
N ASP A 559 -41.88 11.86 -1.72
CA ASP A 559 -41.86 10.63 -0.92
C ASP A 559 -43.16 9.82 -1.04
N PRO A 560 -43.11 8.47 -0.99
CA PRO A 560 -41.89 7.64 -0.96
C PRO A 560 -41.21 7.48 -2.34
N VAL A 561 -41.85 7.97 -3.41
CA VAL A 561 -41.34 7.89 -4.78
C VAL A 561 -41.69 9.17 -5.53
N LYS A 562 -40.72 9.69 -6.28
CA LYS A 562 -40.87 10.86 -7.13
C LYS A 562 -41.91 10.63 -8.21
N ARG A 563 -43.01 11.39 -8.15
CA ARG A 563 -44.13 11.30 -9.09
C ARG A 563 -44.69 12.67 -9.41
N ILE A 564 -45.44 12.74 -10.50
CA ILE A 564 -46.12 13.94 -10.95
C ILE A 564 -47.57 13.62 -11.28
N TYR A 565 -48.49 14.52 -10.94
CA TYR A 565 -49.93 14.33 -11.11
C TYR A 565 -50.56 15.57 -11.76
N THR A 566 -51.73 15.42 -12.37
CA THR A 566 -52.56 16.57 -12.78
C THR A 566 -53.10 17.30 -11.55
N ASP A 567 -53.05 18.64 -11.55
CA ASP A 567 -53.65 19.41 -10.45
C ASP A 567 -55.19 19.44 -10.54
N GLY A 568 -55.71 19.64 -11.75
CA GLY A 568 -57.13 19.59 -12.11
C GLY A 568 -57.38 18.75 -13.36
N GLN A 569 -58.60 18.83 -13.91
CA GLN A 569 -58.91 18.17 -15.18
C GLN A 569 -58.11 18.81 -16.32
N ALA A 570 -57.36 18.00 -17.07
CA ALA A 570 -56.60 18.44 -18.23
C ALA A 570 -57.30 18.01 -19.52
N LYS A 571 -57.66 18.98 -20.38
CA LYS A 571 -58.20 18.69 -21.72
C LYS A 571 -57.13 18.01 -22.58
N GLN A 572 -57.55 17.36 -23.66
CA GLN A 572 -56.60 16.79 -24.63
C GLN A 572 -55.59 17.87 -25.10
N HIS A 573 -54.29 17.53 -25.12
CA HIS A 573 -53.16 18.42 -25.42
C HIS A 573 -52.95 19.63 -24.50
N ASP A 574 -53.67 19.72 -23.39
CA ASP A 574 -53.58 20.83 -22.44
C ASP A 574 -52.30 20.83 -21.58
N LEU A 575 -51.63 19.67 -21.49
CA LEU A 575 -50.34 19.47 -20.83
C LEU A 575 -49.25 19.31 -21.88
N THR A 576 -48.17 20.09 -21.72
CA THR A 576 -46.95 19.99 -22.52
C THR A 576 -45.76 20.08 -21.58
N MET A 577 -45.03 18.97 -21.41
CA MET A 577 -43.83 18.92 -20.59
C MET A 577 -42.59 19.06 -21.46
N VAL A 578 -41.72 19.99 -21.08
CA VAL A 578 -40.53 20.37 -21.85
C VAL A 578 -39.27 19.76 -21.20
N PRO A 579 -38.35 19.16 -21.97
CA PRO A 579 -37.11 18.60 -21.45
C PRO A 579 -36.11 19.73 -21.13
N MET A 580 -36.14 20.22 -19.89
CA MET A 580 -35.22 21.26 -19.42
C MET A 580 -34.03 20.67 -18.66
N THR A 581 -32.89 21.36 -18.69
CA THR A 581 -31.66 20.98 -17.98
C THR A 581 -31.17 22.10 -17.05
N ASP A 582 -30.20 21.82 -16.18
CA ASP A 582 -29.66 22.76 -15.18
C ASP A 582 -28.46 23.57 -15.68
N LYS A 583 -27.90 23.21 -16.84
CA LYS A 583 -26.70 23.84 -17.41
C LYS A 583 -26.68 23.75 -18.94
N VAL A 584 -26.10 24.76 -19.59
CA VAL A 584 -25.94 24.81 -21.05
C VAL A 584 -25.02 23.69 -21.57
N ASP A 585 -24.01 23.29 -20.80
CA ASP A 585 -23.06 22.20 -21.13
C ASP A 585 -23.72 20.82 -21.29
N LYS A 586 -24.96 20.66 -20.82
CA LYS A 586 -25.78 19.45 -20.96
C LYS A 586 -26.61 19.42 -22.24
N ILE A 587 -26.39 20.36 -23.14
CA ILE A 587 -26.92 20.38 -24.51
C ILE A 587 -25.78 19.94 -25.44
N VAL A 588 -25.83 18.68 -25.86
CA VAL A 588 -24.70 18.01 -26.53
C VAL A 588 -25.06 17.63 -27.98
N LEU A 589 -24.06 17.64 -28.85
CA LEU A 589 -24.19 17.22 -30.26
C LEU A 589 -24.04 15.71 -30.45
N LYS A 590 -23.26 15.06 -29.56
CA LYS A 590 -23.03 13.62 -29.63
C LYS A 590 -24.19 12.91 -28.95
N SER A 591 -24.79 11.95 -29.66
CA SER A 591 -25.81 11.07 -29.08
C SER A 591 -25.27 10.44 -27.80
N PRO A 592 -25.93 10.63 -26.65
CA PRO A 592 -25.61 9.91 -25.44
C PRO A 592 -25.79 8.40 -25.68
N GLY A 593 -24.96 7.57 -25.05
CA GLY A 593 -25.01 6.10 -25.22
C GLY A 593 -26.34 5.50 -24.74
N GLN A 594 -26.56 4.20 -25.04
CA GLN A 594 -27.82 3.48 -24.75
C GLN A 594 -28.27 3.48 -23.27
N LEU A 595 -27.39 3.86 -22.33
CA LEU A 595 -27.66 3.85 -20.88
C LEU A 595 -28.04 5.22 -20.29
N SER A 596 -28.03 6.29 -21.09
CA SER A 596 -28.32 7.66 -20.63
C SER A 596 -29.69 8.14 -21.10
N LYS A 597 -30.50 8.69 -20.18
CA LYS A 597 -31.74 9.39 -20.52
C LYS A 597 -31.43 10.69 -21.26
N PHE A 598 -32.13 10.96 -22.35
CA PHE A 598 -32.00 12.21 -23.11
C PHE A 598 -33.30 12.56 -23.85
N ALA A 599 -33.42 13.79 -24.30
CA ALA A 599 -34.48 14.26 -25.20
C ALA A 599 -33.86 14.89 -26.44
N LYS A 600 -34.57 14.83 -27.57
CA LYS A 600 -34.08 15.33 -28.86
C LYS A 600 -34.57 16.74 -29.16
N VAL A 601 -33.68 17.55 -29.73
CA VAL A 601 -33.97 18.90 -30.20
C VAL A 601 -33.30 19.09 -31.57
N SER A 602 -34.00 19.64 -32.55
CA SER A 602 -33.43 19.98 -33.86
C SER A 602 -33.43 21.50 -34.06
N TYR A 603 -32.26 22.05 -34.35
CA TYR A 603 -32.04 23.49 -34.59
C TYR A 603 -30.97 23.69 -35.65
N GLY A 604 -31.20 24.63 -36.60
CA GLY A 604 -30.19 24.97 -37.60
C GLY A 604 -29.77 23.81 -38.52
N GLY A 605 -30.63 22.81 -38.71
CA GLY A 605 -30.30 21.58 -39.48
C GLY A 605 -29.54 20.52 -38.68
N THR A 606 -29.27 20.75 -37.40
CA THR A 606 -28.49 19.86 -36.53
C THR A 606 -29.37 19.26 -35.42
N GLU A 607 -29.19 17.98 -35.13
CA GLU A 607 -29.79 17.32 -33.96
C GLU A 607 -28.91 17.53 -32.71
N TRP A 608 -29.57 17.90 -31.62
CA TRP A 608 -29.02 18.14 -30.29
C TRP A 608 -29.71 17.26 -29.27
N TYR A 609 -29.00 16.90 -28.21
CA TYR A 609 -29.48 16.03 -27.15
C TYR A 609 -29.44 16.77 -25.81
N ILE A 610 -30.57 16.79 -25.12
CA ILE A 610 -30.71 17.42 -23.81
C ILE A 610 -30.55 16.37 -22.73
N LEU A 611 -29.55 16.51 -21.87
CA LEU A 611 -29.33 15.65 -20.71
C LEU A 611 -30.12 16.12 -19.48
N PRO A 612 -30.55 15.22 -18.59
CA PRO A 612 -31.35 15.56 -17.42
C PRO A 612 -30.61 16.48 -16.42
N PRO A 613 -31.34 17.33 -15.68
CA PRO A 613 -30.79 18.16 -14.63
C PRO A 613 -30.35 17.31 -13.43
N LYS A 614 -29.62 17.90 -12.48
CA LYS A 614 -29.47 17.28 -11.16
C LYS A 614 -30.86 17.08 -10.52
N PRO A 615 -31.22 15.86 -10.07
CA PRO A 615 -32.52 15.60 -9.47
C PRO A 615 -32.74 16.46 -8.23
N TRP A 616 -33.94 16.99 -8.03
CA TRP A 616 -34.28 17.69 -6.80
C TRP A 616 -34.22 16.78 -5.56
N LYS A 617 -33.99 17.34 -4.38
CA LYS A 617 -34.10 16.66 -3.08
C LYS A 617 -34.57 17.68 -2.05
N CYS A 618 -35.56 17.34 -1.24
CA CYS A 618 -35.95 18.09 -0.07
C CYS A 618 -35.51 17.35 1.20
N VAL A 619 -34.77 18.05 2.04
CA VAL A 619 -34.28 17.56 3.33
C VAL A 619 -34.63 18.64 4.36
N ASP A 620 -35.32 18.28 5.43
CA ASP A 620 -35.69 19.18 6.53
C ASP A 620 -36.35 20.49 6.06
N GLY A 621 -37.26 20.40 5.09
CA GLY A 621 -37.98 21.55 4.52
C GLY A 621 -37.19 22.39 3.50
N THR A 622 -35.91 22.07 3.24
CA THR A 622 -35.08 22.75 2.24
C THR A 622 -34.96 21.92 0.97
N CYS A 623 -35.45 22.44 -0.15
CA CYS A 623 -35.36 21.78 -1.46
C CYS A 623 -34.16 22.29 -2.28
N THR A 624 -33.30 21.38 -2.75
CA THR A 624 -32.16 21.67 -3.64
C THR A 624 -32.32 20.95 -4.97
N GLY A 625 -31.79 21.52 -6.06
CA GLY A 625 -31.89 20.96 -7.42
C GLY A 625 -33.10 21.48 -8.21
N LEU A 626 -33.41 20.82 -9.33
CA LEU A 626 -34.48 21.23 -10.25
C LEU A 626 -35.54 20.15 -10.40
N VAL A 627 -36.81 20.56 -10.30
CA VAL A 627 -37.95 19.72 -10.68
C VAL A 627 -38.31 20.04 -12.13
N VAL A 628 -38.22 19.03 -13.00
CA VAL A 628 -38.59 19.17 -14.41
C VAL A 628 -39.56 18.05 -14.76
N PRO A 629 -40.87 18.36 -14.92
CA PRO A 629 -41.95 17.39 -15.17
C PRO A 629 -41.65 16.30 -16.19
N PHE A 630 -41.01 16.67 -17.30
CA PHE A 630 -40.65 15.77 -18.39
C PHE A 630 -39.84 14.56 -17.91
N TRP A 631 -38.78 14.78 -17.13
CA TRP A 631 -37.89 13.72 -16.66
C TRP A 631 -38.53 12.84 -15.58
N VAL A 632 -39.47 13.39 -14.82
CA VAL A 632 -40.23 12.65 -13.79
C VAL A 632 -41.22 11.70 -14.44
N ALA A 633 -41.97 12.18 -15.43
CA ALA A 633 -42.93 11.37 -16.19
C ALA A 633 -42.25 10.21 -16.95
N CYS A 634 -41.02 10.41 -17.44
CA CYS A 634 -40.20 9.35 -18.05
C CYS A 634 -39.61 8.35 -17.03
N GLY A 635 -39.70 8.64 -15.72
CA GLY A 635 -39.18 7.77 -14.65
C GLY A 635 -40.21 6.82 -14.03
N ALA A 636 -41.51 7.03 -14.30
CA ALA A 636 -42.60 6.24 -13.73
C ALA A 636 -42.84 4.96 -14.55
N MET A 637 -42.27 3.83 -14.11
CA MET A 637 -42.42 2.52 -14.77
C MET A 637 -43.76 1.86 -14.41
N VAL A 638 -44.85 2.18 -15.11
CA VAL A 638 -46.04 1.30 -15.18
C VAL A 638 -46.56 1.32 -16.63
N LYS A 639 -46.49 0.17 -17.30
CA LYS A 639 -46.85 0.03 -18.72
C LYS A 639 -48.35 0.23 -18.98
N GLU A 640 -49.18 -0.02 -17.96
CA GLU A 640 -50.64 0.01 -18.01
C GLU A 640 -51.24 1.42 -17.81
N ASP A 641 -50.47 2.37 -17.26
CA ASP A 641 -50.95 3.72 -16.88
C ASP A 641 -50.35 4.86 -17.73
N SER A 642 -49.73 4.53 -18.88
CA SER A 642 -49.11 5.53 -19.76
C SER A 642 -50.18 6.44 -20.37
N ASN A 643 -50.16 7.71 -19.98
CA ASN A 643 -51.15 8.71 -20.36
C ASN A 643 -50.53 9.99 -20.96
N MET A 644 -49.22 9.96 -21.17
CA MET A 644 -48.46 10.95 -21.93
C MET A 644 -47.85 10.28 -23.17
N ALA A 645 -47.59 11.07 -24.21
CA ALA A 645 -46.95 10.62 -25.45
C ALA A 645 -45.88 11.61 -25.89
N PHE A 646 -44.84 11.10 -26.57
CA PHE A 646 -43.82 11.93 -27.19
C PHE A 646 -44.38 12.64 -28.42
N GLU A 647 -44.12 13.93 -28.52
CA GLU A 647 -44.52 14.79 -29.64
C GLU A 647 -43.37 15.74 -29.98
N MET A 648 -43.19 16.10 -31.26
CA MET A 648 -42.25 17.13 -31.66
C MET A 648 -43.00 18.45 -31.80
N LYS A 649 -42.63 19.48 -31.03
CA LYS A 649 -43.20 20.82 -31.13
C LYS A 649 -42.20 21.79 -31.73
N ASP A 650 -42.66 22.59 -32.69
CA ASP A 650 -41.88 23.67 -33.28
C ASP A 650 -42.14 24.99 -32.55
N VAL A 651 -41.09 25.58 -31.97
CA VAL A 651 -41.16 26.87 -31.27
C VAL A 651 -39.95 27.69 -31.66
N LYS A 652 -40.16 28.84 -32.32
CA LYS A 652 -39.08 29.74 -32.76
C LYS A 652 -38.02 29.05 -33.63
N GLY A 653 -38.44 28.11 -34.50
CA GLY A 653 -37.53 27.34 -35.35
C GLY A 653 -36.78 26.22 -34.62
N LEU A 654 -37.11 25.98 -33.35
CA LEU A 654 -36.62 24.87 -32.55
C LEU A 654 -37.64 23.74 -32.55
N LYS A 655 -37.30 22.58 -33.10
CA LYS A 655 -38.13 21.37 -33.00
C LYS A 655 -37.74 20.59 -31.76
N VAL A 656 -38.59 20.60 -30.73
CA VAL A 656 -38.32 20.02 -29.41
C VAL A 656 -39.19 18.78 -29.20
N GLN A 657 -38.57 17.68 -28.75
CA GLN A 657 -39.29 16.53 -28.24
C GLN A 657 -39.90 16.85 -26.86
N VAL A 658 -41.22 16.85 -26.76
CA VAL A 658 -41.98 17.13 -25.54
C VAL A 658 -42.87 15.95 -25.19
N LEU A 659 -43.45 15.97 -23.98
CA LEU A 659 -44.56 15.08 -23.64
C LEU A 659 -45.88 15.84 -23.67
N SER A 660 -46.88 15.29 -24.37
CA SER A 660 -48.25 15.80 -24.36
C SER A 660 -49.25 14.70 -23.98
N ASN A 661 -50.38 15.11 -23.41
CA ASN A 661 -51.46 14.18 -23.08
C ASN A 661 -52.37 13.96 -24.32
N PRO A 662 -52.41 12.75 -24.90
CA PRO A 662 -53.17 12.47 -26.11
C PRO A 662 -54.69 12.35 -25.86
N LYS A 663 -55.11 12.31 -24.59
CA LYS A 663 -56.52 12.23 -24.17
C LYS A 663 -56.76 13.17 -22.99
N GLN A 664 -58.03 13.48 -22.74
CA GLN A 664 -58.43 14.20 -21.53
C GLN A 664 -58.10 13.37 -20.29
N LEU A 665 -57.54 14.03 -19.26
CA LEU A 665 -57.14 13.40 -18.00
C LEU A 665 -57.96 14.00 -16.84
N PRO A 666 -58.53 13.17 -15.96
CA PRO A 666 -59.14 13.64 -14.71
C PRO A 666 -58.13 14.36 -13.80
N ALA A 667 -58.64 15.08 -12.80
CA ALA A 667 -57.81 15.64 -11.73
C ALA A 667 -57.09 14.53 -10.95
N LYS A 668 -55.90 14.84 -10.43
CA LYS A 668 -55.05 13.94 -9.62
C LYS A 668 -54.63 12.64 -10.34
N THR A 669 -54.62 12.64 -11.67
CA THR A 669 -54.12 11.53 -12.48
C THR A 669 -52.59 11.54 -12.51
N MET A 670 -51.94 10.41 -12.20
CA MET A 670 -50.48 10.27 -12.25
C MET A 670 -50.00 10.35 -13.70
N LEU A 671 -49.04 11.21 -14.01
CA LEU A 671 -48.53 11.39 -15.37
C LEU A 671 -47.33 10.47 -15.62
N SER A 672 -47.41 9.64 -16.66
CA SER A 672 -46.34 8.71 -17.02
C SER A 672 -46.25 8.45 -18.52
N VAL A 673 -45.05 8.11 -18.99
CA VAL A 673 -44.78 7.66 -20.37
C VAL A 673 -43.81 6.50 -20.34
N VAL A 674 -43.99 5.54 -21.25
CA VAL A 674 -42.97 4.51 -21.51
C VAL A 674 -41.86 5.13 -22.35
N ASP A 675 -40.67 5.29 -21.76
CA ASP A 675 -39.49 5.76 -22.48
C ASP A 675 -38.97 4.65 -23.43
N PRO A 676 -39.04 4.84 -24.76
CA PRO A 676 -38.58 3.84 -25.72
C PRO A 676 -37.07 3.60 -25.65
N SER A 677 -36.29 4.49 -25.02
CA SER A 677 -34.84 4.33 -24.83
C SER A 677 -34.45 3.44 -23.63
N ALA A 678 -35.41 3.08 -22.75
CA ALA A 678 -35.13 2.42 -21.47
C ALA A 678 -35.37 0.89 -21.43
N ALA A 679 -35.57 0.22 -22.58
CA ALA A 679 -36.12 -1.14 -22.66
C ALA A 679 -35.25 -2.31 -22.11
N HIS A 680 -34.07 -2.08 -21.53
CA HIS A 680 -33.20 -3.16 -21.01
C HIS A 680 -32.56 -2.87 -19.63
N SER A 681 -33.36 -2.58 -18.61
CA SER A 681 -32.84 -2.50 -17.22
C SER A 681 -33.74 -3.18 -16.18
N SER A 682 -33.85 -4.51 -16.24
CA SER A 682 -34.38 -5.30 -15.12
C SER A 682 -33.62 -6.62 -14.93
N LYS A 683 -32.47 -6.57 -14.24
CA LYS A 683 -32.01 -7.67 -13.37
C LYS A 683 -31.70 -7.09 -12.00
N GLY A 684 -32.42 -7.60 -11.01
CA GLY A 684 -32.69 -6.96 -9.72
C GLY A 684 -31.49 -6.85 -8.78
N LYS A 685 -31.46 -5.75 -8.01
CA LYS A 685 -30.73 -5.69 -6.74
C LYS A 685 -31.53 -6.47 -5.70
N GLY A 686 -30.95 -7.58 -5.24
CA GLY A 686 -31.49 -8.40 -4.15
C GLY A 686 -31.65 -7.59 -2.88
N LYS A 687 -32.82 -7.75 -2.25
CA LYS A 687 -33.19 -7.18 -0.95
C LYS A 687 -32.32 -7.78 0.15
N SER A 688 -31.75 -6.92 1.00
CA SER A 688 -31.22 -7.28 2.31
C SER A 688 -32.36 -7.81 3.20
N ALA A 689 -32.32 -9.09 3.55
CA ALA A 689 -33.26 -9.69 4.49
C ALA A 689 -32.75 -9.52 5.92
N LYS A 690 -33.41 -8.64 6.68
CA LYS A 690 -33.44 -8.68 8.15
C LYS A 690 -34.01 -10.05 8.56
N ARG A 691 -33.27 -10.78 9.41
CA ARG A 691 -33.79 -11.93 10.15
C ARG A 691 -34.67 -11.42 11.28
N GLU A 692 -35.98 -11.62 11.17
CA GLU A 692 -36.86 -11.73 12.32
C GLU A 692 -37.20 -13.21 12.54
N ALA A 693 -37.13 -13.60 13.81
CA ALA A 693 -37.46 -14.92 14.30
C ALA A 693 -38.98 -15.14 14.32
N SER A 694 -39.45 -16.29 13.86
CA SER A 694 -40.56 -17.02 14.48
C SER A 694 -40.76 -18.35 13.77
N GLY A 695 -40.87 -19.41 14.56
CA GLY A 695 -41.00 -20.77 14.08
C GLY A 695 -42.41 -21.15 13.62
N LYS A 696 -42.48 -22.22 12.84
CA LYS A 696 -43.33 -23.40 13.05
C LYS A 696 -43.19 -24.31 11.83
N ALA A 697 -42.81 -25.56 12.07
CA ALA A 697 -43.03 -26.66 11.13
C ALA A 697 -44.54 -26.88 10.91
N PRO A 698 -44.95 -27.46 9.78
CA PRO A 698 -45.22 -28.90 9.86
C PRO A 698 -44.93 -29.74 8.58
N ALA A 699 -44.58 -30.99 8.86
CA ALA A 699 -45.03 -32.24 8.26
C ALA A 699 -44.92 -32.50 6.74
N ALA A 700 -43.93 -33.35 6.43
CA ALA A 700 -44.05 -34.65 5.74
C ALA A 700 -45.17 -34.86 4.69
N LYS A 701 -44.74 -35.22 3.47
CA LYS A 701 -45.32 -36.36 2.74
C LYS A 701 -44.25 -37.08 1.91
N LYS A 702 -43.96 -38.32 2.33
CA LYS A 702 -43.39 -39.38 1.48
C LYS A 702 -44.29 -39.60 0.26
N ILE A 703 -43.72 -40.03 -0.87
CA ILE A 703 -43.98 -41.35 -1.50
C ILE A 703 -43.34 -41.42 -2.90
N LYS A 704 -42.46 -42.43 -3.06
CA LYS A 704 -42.14 -43.33 -4.20
C LYS A 704 -41.78 -42.69 -5.57
N GLN A 705 -40.80 -43.19 -6.32
CA GLN A 705 -40.18 -44.53 -6.36
C GLN A 705 -38.66 -44.48 -6.20
#